data_AF-A0A916DRT4-F1
#
_entry.id   AF-A0A916DRT4-F1
#
_cell.length_a   1.000
_cell.length_b   1.000
_cell.length_c   1.000
_cell.angle_alpha   90.00
_cell.angle_beta   90.00
_cell.angle_gamma   90.00
#
_symmetry.space_group_name_H-M   'P 1'
#
loop_
_entity.id
_entity.type
_entity.pdbx_description
1 polymer ?
#
loop_
_entity_poly.entity_id
_entity_poly.type
_entity_poly.pdbx_seq_one_letter_code
_entity_poly.pdbx_strand_id
1 'polypeptide(L)'
;MKQVVLVVLMIFSLVPLDAQQNDKAFLIGDLLNKAGAQRMLTQRMGKAYIAMYIGMDVDANKKVIDGSVALFENRLQELKASKINGRYNQRLNKVQNLWTSYKELIMSRPTKENIEKLLVDNTVILESCELVVYELELHGSRFSKKNDLYKMNSNIVHLENVAGRQRMLTERILFYFLAHQSIIGLAPQIEKELNLALQDYEKTLVELMGATENTPEIDYRLTLLSNEWETIAKFCTVKVEDASRIKDVLKLGNKLLASMDEVTVLYEDLIDFRVASLLLNNAINMANKQSMLVQKIAKSYIVAGMVDHDKHRKNLEDDITLFEHHIDELKLFAPIDEITTGLDIVDDLWTNYRNQAMSPTTKEGAKKLLYANNELLRGCDNVVMLLEMYAKIYKKSVSRFNSDMSHWTNQIGRQEMLTERILMYSYAMAWGVDDSHLAEELERTGYKYIKNLNELNSAFPVPDLERRGQALVDKWGTIKIYLEDIDNHKEDLLEWALSLSKELDALTGLYEERINKMVTEEAIDKANYQCMLSQKIATSYLAIGMNLNVKHYEQQFDKDKLLFQRQLEELEAFANTNDLKEVLTEVNQLWNTYQITFTGKLLKEKTPHLLEISQEMLTACEQVVERIKKGGESEQVAMVDDAAHLRTMTEQVLLFALAERWEVGNFQAENMKVLNAFEQKVKFLSNNENNSPKITKSLTAISKHHKRLKESCQKLKEVDLYSILVLHNVLLLETEKLTKAYEESILF
;
A
#
# COMPACT_ATOMS: atom_id res chain seq x y z
N MET A 1 -9.61 -51.05 1.41
CA MET A 1 -8.91 -49.95 2.08
C MET A 1 -7.47 -49.69 1.61
N LYS A 2 -6.75 -50.64 0.98
CA LYS A 2 -5.43 -50.34 0.35
C LYS A 2 -5.52 -49.60 -1.00
N GLN A 3 -6.66 -49.66 -1.69
CA GLN A 3 -6.86 -48.98 -2.98
C GLN A 3 -7.24 -47.49 -2.87
N VAL A 4 -7.74 -47.02 -1.71
CA VAL A 4 -8.07 -45.60 -1.50
C VAL A 4 -6.84 -44.82 -1.03
N VAL A 5 -5.98 -45.42 -0.20
CA VAL A 5 -4.69 -44.84 0.22
C VAL A 5 -3.72 -44.65 -0.96
N LEU A 6 -3.80 -45.52 -1.99
CA LEU A 6 -2.98 -45.42 -3.20
C LEU A 6 -3.47 -44.33 -4.17
N VAL A 7 -4.76 -43.97 -4.16
CA VAL A 7 -5.29 -42.87 -5.00
C VAL A 7 -4.99 -41.50 -4.38
N VAL A 8 -4.98 -41.40 -3.05
CA VAL A 8 -4.56 -40.16 -2.35
C VAL A 8 -3.06 -39.92 -2.53
N LEU A 9 -2.19 -40.94 -2.40
CA LEU A 9 -0.75 -40.78 -2.65
C LEU A 9 -0.37 -40.52 -4.13
N MET A 10 -1.18 -40.96 -5.11
CA MET A 10 -0.93 -40.68 -6.53
C MET A 10 -1.39 -39.28 -6.99
N ILE A 11 -2.34 -38.64 -6.31
CA ILE A 11 -2.77 -37.28 -6.66
C ILE A 11 -1.78 -36.22 -6.11
N PHE A 12 -0.99 -36.55 -5.08
CA PHE A 12 -0.02 -35.64 -4.47
C PHE A 12 1.42 -35.69 -5.04
N SER A 13 1.69 -36.51 -6.06
CA SER A 13 3.06 -36.66 -6.63
C SER A 13 3.18 -36.37 -8.13
N LEU A 14 2.16 -35.78 -8.75
CA LEU A 14 2.18 -35.37 -10.16
C LEU A 14 1.65 -33.95 -10.32
N VAL A 15 2.34 -32.98 -9.73
CA VAL A 15 2.49 -31.68 -10.41
C VAL A 15 3.77 -31.80 -11.21
N PRO A 16 3.71 -31.84 -12.55
CA PRO A 16 4.92 -31.70 -13.35
C PRO A 16 5.58 -30.39 -12.94
N LEU A 17 6.87 -30.45 -12.62
CA LEU A 17 7.76 -29.30 -12.45
C LEU A 17 8.00 -28.53 -13.78
N ASP A 18 7.05 -28.62 -14.71
CA ASP A 18 6.98 -27.89 -15.98
C ASP A 18 5.66 -27.10 -16.02
N ALA A 19 5.56 -26.11 -15.13
CA ALA A 19 4.74 -24.93 -15.36
C ALA A 19 5.68 -23.76 -15.69
N GLN A 20 6.42 -23.88 -16.79
CA GLN A 20 6.83 -22.72 -17.58
C GLN A 20 5.65 -22.31 -18.49
N GLN A 21 4.52 -21.97 -17.87
CA GLN A 21 3.66 -20.92 -18.40
C GLN A 21 3.83 -19.74 -17.46
N ASN A 22 3.97 -18.55 -18.03
CA ASN A 22 4.03 -17.30 -17.28
C ASN A 22 2.71 -17.13 -16.51
N ASP A 23 2.59 -17.73 -15.33
CA ASP A 23 1.54 -17.42 -14.37
C ASP A 23 1.88 -16.07 -13.76
N LYS A 24 1.66 -15.02 -14.56
CA LYS A 24 1.48 -13.68 -14.03
C LYS A 24 0.21 -13.74 -13.19
N ALA A 25 0.36 -13.70 -11.87
CA ALA A 25 -0.74 -13.30 -10.99
C ALA A 25 -1.24 -11.93 -11.50
N PHE A 26 -2.50 -11.86 -11.91
CA PHE A 26 -3.10 -10.61 -12.34
C PHE A 26 -3.46 -9.80 -11.10
N LEU A 27 -2.70 -8.75 -10.85
CA LEU A 27 -2.94 -7.84 -9.73
C LEU A 27 -4.17 -6.97 -10.04
N ILE A 28 -4.96 -6.66 -9.01
CA ILE A 28 -6.18 -5.88 -9.19
C ILE A 28 -5.87 -4.49 -9.76
N GLY A 29 -4.77 -3.86 -9.32
CA GLY A 29 -4.32 -2.58 -9.86
C GLY A 29 -3.97 -2.70 -11.34
N ASP A 30 -3.13 -3.67 -11.70
CA ASP A 30 -2.76 -3.95 -13.08
C ASP A 30 -3.98 -4.26 -13.99
N LEU A 31 -5.02 -4.94 -13.48
CA LEU A 31 -6.29 -5.14 -14.21
C LEU A 31 -7.10 -3.85 -14.35
N LEU A 32 -7.20 -3.05 -13.28
CA LEU A 32 -7.93 -1.80 -13.26
C LEU A 32 -7.28 -0.78 -14.20
N ASN A 33 -5.95 -0.66 -14.19
CA ASN A 33 -5.19 0.16 -15.13
C ASN A 33 -5.45 -0.29 -16.58
N LYS A 34 -5.38 -1.59 -16.89
CA LYS A 34 -5.67 -2.07 -18.25
C LYS A 34 -7.10 -1.76 -18.70
N ALA A 35 -8.10 -2.02 -17.86
CA ALA A 35 -9.49 -1.70 -18.18
C ALA A 35 -9.71 -0.19 -18.31
N GLY A 36 -9.09 0.61 -17.44
CA GLY A 36 -9.05 2.07 -17.50
C GLY A 36 -8.36 2.60 -18.75
N ALA A 37 -7.34 1.91 -19.25
CA ALA A 37 -6.70 2.26 -20.51
C ALA A 37 -7.65 2.04 -21.69
N GLN A 38 -8.51 1.01 -21.68
CA GLN A 38 -9.48 0.78 -22.76
C GLN A 38 -10.43 1.97 -22.96
N ARG A 39 -10.99 2.53 -21.88
CA ARG A 39 -11.83 3.74 -21.97
C ARG A 39 -11.05 4.93 -22.53
N MET A 40 -9.84 5.18 -22.05
CA MET A 40 -8.98 6.28 -22.54
C MET A 40 -8.60 6.11 -24.02
N LEU A 41 -8.23 4.90 -24.46
CA LEU A 41 -7.83 4.61 -25.83
C LEU A 41 -8.95 4.90 -26.84
N THR A 42 -10.22 4.62 -26.48
CA THR A 42 -11.35 5.00 -27.33
C THR A 42 -11.39 6.51 -27.60
N GLN A 43 -11.23 7.33 -26.55
CA GLN A 43 -11.21 8.79 -26.65
C GLN A 43 -9.99 9.27 -27.44
N ARG A 44 -8.80 8.68 -27.20
CA ARG A 44 -7.56 9.00 -27.90
C ARG A 44 -7.64 8.75 -29.41
N MET A 45 -8.23 7.62 -29.81
CA MET A 45 -8.50 7.31 -31.22
C MET A 45 -9.49 8.30 -31.82
N GLY A 46 -10.56 8.62 -31.10
CA GLY A 46 -11.55 9.61 -31.53
C GLY A 46 -10.93 10.99 -31.77
N LYS A 47 -10.11 11.47 -30.81
CA LYS A 47 -9.36 12.73 -30.90
C LYS A 47 -8.47 12.76 -32.15
N ALA A 48 -7.67 11.71 -32.35
CA ALA A 48 -6.77 11.61 -33.49
C ALA A 48 -7.53 11.58 -34.83
N TYR A 49 -8.68 10.90 -34.89
CA TYR A 49 -9.52 10.82 -36.08
C TYR A 49 -10.11 12.19 -36.47
N ILE A 50 -10.58 12.97 -35.48
CA ILE A 50 -11.03 14.36 -35.73
C ILE A 50 -9.85 15.25 -36.15
N ALA A 51 -8.67 15.10 -35.53
CA ALA A 51 -7.48 15.85 -35.91
C ALA A 51 -7.09 15.61 -37.39
N MET A 52 -7.20 14.37 -37.87
CA MET A 52 -6.98 14.04 -39.28
C MET A 52 -8.02 14.68 -40.20
N TYR A 53 -9.30 14.75 -39.79
CA TYR A 53 -10.37 15.39 -40.56
C TYR A 53 -10.10 16.88 -40.82
N ILE A 54 -9.56 17.59 -39.82
CA ILE A 54 -9.17 19.02 -39.96
C ILE A 54 -7.76 19.22 -40.54
N GLY A 55 -7.12 18.15 -41.05
CA GLY A 55 -5.82 18.21 -41.72
C GLY A 55 -4.61 18.41 -40.79
N MET A 56 -4.76 18.19 -39.49
CA MET A 56 -3.67 18.35 -38.53
C MET A 56 -2.81 17.09 -38.45
N ASP A 57 -1.53 17.23 -38.81
CA ASP A 57 -0.47 16.22 -38.63
C ASP A 57 -0.94 14.79 -38.95
N VAL A 58 -1.54 14.61 -40.14
CA VAL A 58 -2.32 13.42 -40.53
C VAL A 58 -1.55 12.12 -40.30
N ASP A 59 -0.27 12.06 -40.71
CA ASP A 59 0.57 10.87 -40.55
C ASP A 59 0.85 10.54 -39.08
N ALA A 60 1.02 11.56 -38.24
CA ALA A 60 1.25 11.38 -36.80
C ALA A 60 -0.02 10.86 -36.11
N ASN A 61 -1.18 11.43 -36.43
CA ASN A 61 -2.46 10.97 -35.89
C ASN A 61 -2.84 9.57 -36.38
N LYS A 62 -2.48 9.21 -37.62
CA LYS A 62 -2.66 7.85 -38.13
C LYS A 62 -1.85 6.84 -37.31
N LYS A 63 -0.58 7.15 -36.99
CA LYS A 63 0.24 6.33 -36.09
C LYS A 63 -0.34 6.22 -34.67
N VAL A 64 -0.92 7.30 -34.15
CA VAL A 64 -1.62 7.28 -32.85
C VAL A 64 -2.79 6.32 -32.89
N ILE A 65 -3.60 6.33 -33.95
CA ILE A 65 -4.72 5.38 -34.13
C ILE A 65 -4.19 3.95 -34.19
N ASP A 66 -3.23 3.66 -35.09
CA ASP A 66 -2.74 2.29 -35.29
C ASP A 66 -2.12 1.70 -34.01
N GLY A 67 -1.33 2.51 -33.28
CA GLY A 67 -0.78 2.10 -31.98
C GLY A 67 -1.85 1.91 -30.89
N SER A 68 -2.88 2.76 -30.87
CA SER A 68 -3.97 2.65 -29.89
C SER A 68 -4.87 1.43 -30.17
N VAL A 69 -5.08 1.08 -31.44
CA VAL A 69 -5.78 -0.15 -31.86
C VAL A 69 -5.03 -1.38 -31.37
N ALA A 70 -3.72 -1.45 -31.64
CA ALA A 70 -2.90 -2.59 -31.22
C ALA A 70 -2.88 -2.75 -29.70
N LEU A 71 -2.72 -1.64 -28.97
CA LEU A 71 -2.74 -1.65 -27.50
C LEU A 71 -4.11 -2.06 -26.95
N PHE A 72 -5.21 -1.53 -27.50
CA PHE A 72 -6.56 -1.87 -27.06
C PHE A 72 -6.83 -3.37 -27.21
N GLU A 73 -6.45 -3.97 -28.34
CA GLU A 73 -6.65 -5.39 -28.62
C GLU A 73 -5.82 -6.29 -27.72
N ASN A 74 -4.54 -5.93 -27.51
CA ASN A 74 -3.68 -6.64 -26.58
C ASN A 74 -4.24 -6.61 -25.14
N ARG A 75 -4.64 -5.43 -24.64
CA ARG A 75 -5.24 -5.30 -23.30
C ARG A 75 -6.57 -6.03 -23.19
N LEU A 76 -7.40 -6.04 -24.23
CA LEU A 76 -8.66 -6.79 -24.22
C LEU A 76 -8.42 -8.30 -24.11
N GLN A 77 -7.38 -8.81 -24.76
CA GLN A 77 -6.99 -10.21 -24.66
C GLN A 77 -6.49 -10.55 -23.24
N GLU A 78 -5.64 -9.70 -22.65
CA GLU A 78 -5.16 -9.87 -21.28
C GLU A 78 -6.32 -9.85 -20.26
N LEU A 79 -7.25 -8.90 -20.39
CA LEU A 79 -8.43 -8.81 -19.52
C LEU A 79 -9.33 -10.05 -19.64
N LYS A 80 -9.51 -10.60 -20.85
CA LYS A 80 -10.28 -11.84 -21.07
C LYS A 80 -9.62 -13.09 -20.50
N ALA A 81 -8.30 -13.08 -20.31
CA ALA A 81 -7.59 -14.18 -19.66
C ALA A 81 -7.82 -14.19 -18.14
N SER A 82 -8.23 -13.06 -17.55
CA SER A 82 -8.52 -12.97 -16.11
C SER A 82 -9.86 -13.62 -15.75
N LYS A 83 -9.88 -14.41 -14.67
CA LYS A 83 -11.08 -15.08 -14.15
C LYS A 83 -11.62 -14.30 -12.94
N ILE A 84 -12.53 -13.36 -13.19
CA ILE A 84 -13.12 -12.53 -12.11
C ILE A 84 -14.52 -13.04 -11.71
N ASN A 85 -15.53 -12.85 -12.55
CA ASN A 85 -16.88 -13.38 -12.35
C ASN A 85 -17.66 -13.37 -13.68
N GLY A 86 -18.84 -14.01 -13.69
CA GLY A 86 -19.67 -14.11 -14.89
C GLY A 86 -20.14 -12.75 -15.44
N ARG A 87 -20.42 -11.78 -14.56
CA ARG A 87 -20.87 -10.44 -14.94
C ARG A 87 -19.74 -9.65 -15.64
N TYR A 88 -18.52 -9.70 -15.12
CA TYR A 88 -17.32 -9.16 -15.75
C TYR A 88 -17.11 -9.71 -17.18
N ASN A 89 -17.20 -11.02 -17.35
CA ASN A 89 -17.06 -11.67 -18.66
C ASN A 89 -18.15 -11.22 -19.67
N GLN A 90 -19.38 -11.03 -19.21
CA GLN A 90 -20.45 -10.47 -20.03
C GLN A 90 -20.16 -9.03 -20.47
N ARG A 91 -19.62 -8.18 -19.58
CA ARG A 91 -19.22 -6.80 -19.93
C ARG A 91 -18.09 -6.80 -20.96
N LEU A 92 -17.07 -7.64 -20.79
CA LEU A 92 -15.97 -7.77 -21.77
C LEU A 92 -16.45 -8.24 -23.15
N ASN A 93 -17.40 -9.17 -23.20
CA ASN A 93 -17.99 -9.60 -24.48
C ASN A 93 -18.76 -8.47 -25.16
N LYS A 94 -19.47 -7.63 -24.40
CA LYS A 94 -20.12 -6.43 -24.95
C LYS A 94 -19.09 -5.45 -25.51
N VAL A 95 -18.00 -5.18 -24.79
CA VAL A 95 -16.89 -4.33 -25.27
C VAL A 95 -16.30 -4.87 -26.56
N GLN A 96 -16.05 -6.19 -26.64
CA GLN A 96 -15.54 -6.83 -27.85
C GLN A 96 -16.45 -6.62 -29.07
N ASN A 97 -17.77 -6.74 -28.89
CA ASN A 97 -18.72 -6.58 -29.98
C ASN A 97 -18.78 -5.13 -30.47
N LEU A 98 -18.78 -4.17 -29.55
CA LEU A 98 -18.74 -2.74 -29.89
C LEU A 98 -17.41 -2.34 -30.54
N TRP A 99 -16.31 -2.96 -30.09
CA TRP A 99 -14.97 -2.71 -30.62
C TRP A 99 -14.87 -3.00 -32.11
N THR A 100 -15.49 -4.08 -32.61
CA THR A 100 -15.43 -4.43 -34.04
C THR A 100 -15.96 -3.28 -34.91
N SER A 101 -17.18 -2.79 -34.65
CA SER A 101 -17.77 -1.68 -35.40
C SER A 101 -17.00 -0.37 -35.20
N TYR A 102 -16.53 -0.10 -33.97
CA TYR A 102 -15.74 1.09 -33.67
C TYR A 102 -14.40 1.11 -34.41
N LYS A 103 -13.70 -0.04 -34.45
CA LYS A 103 -12.44 -0.23 -35.18
C LYS A 103 -12.62 0.01 -36.67
N GLU A 104 -13.68 -0.52 -37.27
CA GLU A 104 -13.98 -0.27 -38.69
C GLU A 104 -14.17 1.23 -38.97
N LEU A 105 -14.88 1.94 -38.10
CA LEU A 105 -15.11 3.38 -38.22
C LEU A 105 -13.80 4.20 -38.13
N ILE A 106 -13.00 4.00 -37.07
CA ILE A 106 -11.75 4.75 -36.84
C ILE A 106 -10.64 4.42 -37.85
N MET A 107 -10.70 3.26 -38.51
CA MET A 107 -9.78 2.88 -39.59
C MET A 107 -10.21 3.41 -40.97
N SER A 108 -11.46 3.86 -41.09
CA SER A 108 -11.99 4.42 -42.33
C SER A 108 -11.49 5.85 -42.60
N ARG A 109 -11.83 6.42 -43.76
CA ARG A 109 -11.47 7.80 -44.07
C ARG A 109 -12.30 8.78 -43.22
N PRO A 110 -11.67 9.80 -42.58
CA PRO A 110 -12.41 10.86 -41.90
C PRO A 110 -13.28 11.65 -42.88
N THR A 111 -14.60 11.58 -42.67
CA THR A 111 -15.64 12.36 -43.37
C THR A 111 -16.57 12.96 -42.34
N LYS A 112 -17.31 14.03 -42.70
CA LYS A 112 -18.28 14.65 -41.78
C LYS A 112 -19.28 13.62 -41.20
N GLU A 113 -19.83 12.76 -42.06
CA GLU A 113 -20.75 11.68 -41.66
C GLU A 113 -20.11 10.70 -40.68
N ASN A 114 -18.86 10.28 -40.92
CA ASN A 114 -18.15 9.39 -40.01
C ASN A 114 -17.82 10.06 -38.68
N ILE A 115 -17.62 11.39 -38.65
CA ILE A 115 -17.38 12.15 -37.40
C ILE A 115 -18.67 12.23 -36.57
N GLU A 116 -19.82 12.45 -37.22
CA GLU A 116 -21.13 12.44 -36.56
C GLU A 116 -21.43 11.07 -35.95
N LYS A 117 -21.15 9.99 -36.70
CA LYS A 117 -21.25 8.62 -36.18
C LYS A 117 -20.26 8.37 -35.03
N LEU A 118 -19.02 8.85 -35.16
CA LEU A 118 -17.97 8.68 -34.16
C LEU A 118 -18.36 9.32 -32.82
N LEU A 119 -18.97 10.50 -32.81
CA LEU A 119 -19.41 11.17 -31.57
C LEU A 119 -20.37 10.30 -30.74
N VAL A 120 -21.24 9.54 -31.42
CA VAL A 120 -22.18 8.61 -30.79
C VAL A 120 -21.47 7.32 -30.38
N ASP A 121 -20.83 6.64 -31.33
CA ASP A 121 -20.21 5.32 -31.11
C ASP A 121 -19.10 5.38 -30.06
N ASN A 122 -18.34 6.48 -30.01
CA ASN A 122 -17.31 6.73 -29.02
C ASN A 122 -17.87 6.79 -27.58
N THR A 123 -19.04 7.37 -27.38
CA THR A 123 -19.69 7.43 -26.06
C THR A 123 -20.22 6.04 -25.67
N VAL A 124 -20.81 5.30 -26.61
CA VAL A 124 -21.36 3.95 -26.35
C VAL A 124 -20.27 2.95 -25.94
N ILE A 125 -19.13 2.96 -26.64
CA ILE A 125 -18.01 2.07 -26.29
C ILE A 125 -17.34 2.52 -24.98
N LEU A 126 -17.21 3.83 -24.75
CA LEU A 126 -16.70 4.39 -23.49
C LEU A 126 -17.49 3.88 -22.29
N GLU A 127 -18.82 4.05 -22.31
CA GLU A 127 -19.72 3.59 -21.24
C GLU A 127 -19.62 2.07 -21.01
N SER A 128 -19.41 1.31 -22.08
CA SER A 128 -19.26 -0.14 -21.98
C SER A 128 -17.92 -0.54 -21.35
N CYS A 129 -16.83 0.17 -21.67
CA CYS A 129 -15.54 0.02 -20.97
C CYS A 129 -15.64 0.46 -19.50
N GLU A 130 -16.37 1.55 -19.21
CA GLU A 130 -16.58 2.04 -17.84
C GLU A 130 -17.24 0.98 -16.95
N LEU A 131 -18.18 0.22 -17.50
CA LEU A 131 -18.83 -0.89 -16.79
C LEU A 131 -17.85 -2.03 -16.48
N VAL A 132 -16.84 -2.28 -17.31
CA VAL A 132 -15.80 -3.29 -17.00
C VAL A 132 -14.95 -2.82 -15.81
N VAL A 133 -14.54 -1.55 -15.81
CA VAL A 133 -13.80 -0.93 -14.70
C VAL A 133 -14.61 -1.00 -13.41
N TYR A 134 -15.91 -0.71 -13.46
CA TYR A 134 -16.80 -0.79 -12.31
C TYR A 134 -16.89 -2.21 -11.73
N GLU A 135 -16.94 -3.26 -12.55
CA GLU A 135 -16.92 -4.64 -12.04
C GLU A 135 -15.60 -4.98 -11.33
N LEU A 136 -14.47 -4.46 -11.83
CA LEU A 136 -13.16 -4.65 -11.19
C LEU A 136 -13.06 -3.89 -9.87
N GLU A 137 -13.52 -2.65 -9.83
CA GLU A 137 -13.57 -1.86 -8.60
C GLU A 137 -14.45 -2.52 -7.53
N LEU A 138 -15.63 -3.02 -7.91
CA LEU A 138 -16.48 -3.82 -7.02
C LEU A 138 -15.76 -5.08 -6.53
N HIS A 139 -15.03 -5.76 -7.41
CA HIS A 139 -14.27 -6.94 -7.06
C HIS A 139 -13.12 -6.63 -6.10
N GLY A 140 -12.39 -5.52 -6.28
CA GLY A 140 -11.34 -5.05 -5.37
C GLY A 140 -11.88 -4.50 -4.03
N SER A 141 -13.14 -4.06 -4.02
CA SER A 141 -13.82 -3.47 -2.86
C SER A 141 -14.73 -4.44 -2.10
N ARG A 142 -14.81 -5.71 -2.51
CA ARG A 142 -15.80 -6.69 -2.02
C ARG A 142 -15.75 -6.94 -0.50
N PHE A 143 -14.66 -6.55 0.18
CA PHE A 143 -14.48 -6.74 1.62
C PHE A 143 -14.42 -5.44 2.42
N SER A 144 -14.70 -4.29 1.81
CA SER A 144 -14.55 -2.96 2.42
C SER A 144 -15.32 -2.75 3.73
N LYS A 145 -16.35 -3.55 4.01
CA LYS A 145 -17.19 -3.46 5.21
C LYS A 145 -16.72 -4.31 6.39
N LYS A 146 -15.68 -5.14 6.23
CA LYS A 146 -15.26 -6.10 7.26
C LYS A 146 -14.45 -5.45 8.38
N ASN A 147 -13.44 -4.66 8.02
CA ASN A 147 -12.58 -3.93 8.96
C ASN A 147 -11.95 -2.71 8.27
N ASP A 148 -11.25 -1.88 9.04
CA ASP A 148 -10.62 -0.66 8.54
C ASP A 148 -9.52 -0.94 7.50
N LEU A 149 -8.86 -2.10 7.58
CA LEU A 149 -7.83 -2.49 6.63
C LEU A 149 -8.41 -2.72 5.22
N TYR A 150 -9.49 -3.49 5.10
CA TYR A 150 -10.15 -3.69 3.80
C TYR A 150 -10.84 -2.42 3.30
N LYS A 151 -11.34 -1.56 4.21
CA LYS A 151 -11.89 -0.25 3.85
C LYS A 151 -10.83 0.65 3.21
N MET A 152 -9.65 0.71 3.82
CA MET A 152 -8.51 1.46 3.28
C MET A 152 -8.12 0.95 1.89
N ASN A 153 -8.05 -0.37 1.68
CA ASN A 153 -7.76 -0.95 0.36
C ASN A 153 -8.80 -0.52 -0.69
N SER A 154 -10.09 -0.58 -0.33
CA SER A 154 -11.19 -0.14 -1.20
C SER A 154 -11.09 1.33 -1.59
N ASN A 155 -10.70 2.21 -0.67
CA ASN A 155 -10.49 3.63 -0.97
C ASN A 155 -9.41 3.81 -2.04
N ILE A 156 -8.30 3.08 -1.97
CA ILE A 156 -7.20 3.25 -2.94
C ILE A 156 -7.60 2.67 -4.30
N VAL A 157 -8.28 1.51 -4.33
CA VAL A 157 -8.85 0.95 -5.58
C VAL A 157 -9.77 1.98 -6.25
N HIS A 158 -10.58 2.68 -5.46
CA HIS A 158 -11.39 3.79 -5.96
C HIS A 158 -10.53 4.94 -6.52
N LEU A 159 -9.50 5.38 -5.79
CA LEU A 159 -8.60 6.46 -6.22
C LEU A 159 -7.85 6.13 -7.51
N GLU A 160 -7.41 4.88 -7.70
CA GLU A 160 -6.80 4.45 -8.97
C GLU A 160 -7.82 4.49 -10.12
N ASN A 161 -9.07 4.07 -9.89
CA ASN A 161 -10.13 4.25 -10.89
C ASN A 161 -10.31 5.73 -11.22
N VAL A 162 -10.41 6.60 -10.22
CA VAL A 162 -10.58 8.05 -10.39
C VAL A 162 -9.39 8.64 -11.18
N ALA A 163 -8.16 8.23 -10.87
CA ALA A 163 -6.95 8.61 -11.62
C ALA A 163 -6.98 8.11 -13.08
N GLY A 164 -7.38 6.86 -13.31
CA GLY A 164 -7.60 6.35 -14.67
C GLY A 164 -8.70 7.11 -15.42
N ARG A 165 -9.74 7.59 -14.71
CA ARG A 165 -10.84 8.37 -15.28
C ARG A 165 -10.38 9.76 -15.69
N GLN A 166 -9.49 10.38 -14.92
CA GLN A 166 -8.83 11.65 -15.28
C GLN A 166 -8.09 11.56 -16.61
N ARG A 167 -7.34 10.47 -16.87
CA ARG A 167 -6.66 10.25 -18.16
C ARG A 167 -7.64 10.20 -19.33
N MET A 168 -8.72 9.45 -19.14
CA MET A 168 -9.80 9.38 -20.12
C MET A 168 -10.45 10.75 -20.34
N LEU A 169 -10.73 11.49 -19.26
CA LEU A 169 -11.31 12.82 -19.32
C LEU A 169 -10.39 13.82 -20.04
N THR A 170 -9.08 13.78 -19.83
CA THR A 170 -8.12 14.61 -20.61
C THR A 170 -8.30 14.37 -22.11
N GLU A 171 -8.33 13.11 -22.55
CA GLU A 171 -8.54 12.75 -23.95
C GLU A 171 -9.95 13.15 -24.44
N ARG A 172 -10.98 12.95 -23.63
CA ARG A 172 -12.38 13.31 -23.93
C ARG A 172 -12.58 14.83 -24.08
N ILE A 173 -11.93 15.63 -23.24
CA ILE A 173 -11.91 17.10 -23.32
C ILE A 173 -11.29 17.53 -24.65
N LEU A 174 -10.13 16.98 -25.02
CA LEU A 174 -9.49 17.30 -26.29
C LEU A 174 -10.29 16.80 -27.50
N PHE A 175 -10.95 15.66 -27.38
CA PHE A 175 -11.85 15.12 -28.40
C PHE A 175 -13.01 16.09 -28.68
N TYR A 176 -13.75 16.54 -27.65
CA TYR A 176 -14.85 17.49 -27.86
C TYR A 176 -14.36 18.90 -28.18
N PHE A 177 -13.21 19.32 -27.68
CA PHE A 177 -12.57 20.57 -28.09
C PHE A 177 -12.32 20.57 -29.61
N LEU A 178 -11.71 19.51 -30.16
CA LEU A 178 -11.49 19.40 -31.60
C LEU A 178 -12.81 19.26 -32.38
N ALA A 179 -13.79 18.51 -31.85
CA ALA A 179 -15.10 18.40 -32.47
C ALA A 179 -15.76 19.79 -32.60
N HIS A 180 -15.67 20.62 -31.56
CA HIS A 180 -16.18 21.98 -31.53
C HIS A 180 -15.49 22.89 -32.55
N GLN A 181 -14.18 22.72 -32.80
CA GLN A 181 -13.46 23.47 -33.83
C GLN A 181 -13.75 22.96 -35.25
N SER A 182 -14.05 21.68 -35.42
CA SER A 182 -14.20 21.03 -36.74
C SER A 182 -15.60 21.14 -37.36
N ILE A 183 -16.63 21.55 -36.61
CA ILE A 183 -18.03 21.49 -37.04
C ILE A 183 -18.76 22.85 -36.91
N ILE A 184 -19.09 23.44 -38.06
CA ILE A 184 -20.13 24.47 -38.19
C ILE A 184 -21.47 23.72 -38.35
N GLY A 185 -22.17 23.43 -37.25
CA GLY A 185 -23.52 22.83 -37.30
C GLY A 185 -24.02 22.00 -36.11
N LEU A 186 -23.16 21.61 -35.15
CA LEU A 186 -23.52 20.78 -33.97
C LEU A 186 -23.12 21.44 -32.63
N ALA A 187 -22.92 22.77 -32.64
CA ALA A 187 -22.27 23.49 -31.54
C ALA A 187 -22.86 23.23 -30.14
N PRO A 188 -24.19 23.25 -29.91
CA PRO A 188 -24.71 23.21 -28.53
C PRO A 188 -24.49 21.88 -27.79
N GLN A 189 -24.65 20.74 -28.47
CA GLN A 189 -24.49 19.43 -27.83
C GLN A 189 -23.02 19.12 -27.56
N ILE A 190 -22.12 19.49 -28.49
CA ILE A 190 -20.67 19.32 -28.32
C ILE A 190 -20.16 20.21 -27.19
N GLU A 191 -20.60 21.47 -27.14
CA GLU A 191 -20.27 22.40 -26.06
C GLU A 191 -20.75 21.88 -24.70
N LYS A 192 -21.97 21.32 -24.64
CA LYS A 192 -22.49 20.67 -23.43
C LYS A 192 -21.59 19.51 -22.98
N GLU A 193 -21.24 18.58 -23.88
CA GLU A 193 -20.38 17.44 -23.54
C GLU A 193 -18.96 17.87 -23.11
N LEU A 194 -18.40 18.89 -23.76
CA LEU A 194 -17.12 19.48 -23.35
C LEU A 194 -17.20 20.05 -21.93
N ASN A 195 -18.24 20.85 -21.64
CA ASN A 195 -18.43 21.43 -20.32
C ASN A 195 -18.66 20.37 -19.22
N LEU A 196 -19.39 19.29 -19.52
CA LEU A 196 -19.54 18.16 -18.61
C LEU A 196 -18.20 17.48 -18.35
N ALA A 197 -17.38 17.24 -19.38
CA ALA A 197 -16.06 16.64 -19.21
C ALA A 197 -15.11 17.53 -18.40
N LEU A 198 -15.17 18.86 -18.59
CA LEU A 198 -14.42 19.83 -17.80
C LEU A 198 -14.84 19.80 -16.31
N GLN A 199 -16.14 19.79 -16.04
CA GLN A 199 -16.67 19.72 -14.67
C GLN A 199 -16.32 18.40 -13.98
N ASP A 200 -16.44 17.28 -14.69
CA ASP A 200 -16.08 15.96 -14.17
C ASP A 200 -14.59 15.86 -13.85
N TYR A 201 -13.73 16.45 -14.70
CA TYR A 201 -12.29 16.50 -14.44
C TYR A 201 -11.98 17.31 -13.19
N GLU A 202 -12.53 18.52 -13.06
CA GLU A 202 -12.34 19.35 -11.86
C GLU A 202 -12.81 18.62 -10.60
N LYS A 203 -13.99 18.00 -10.63
CA LYS A 203 -14.54 17.25 -9.50
C LYS A 203 -13.62 16.12 -9.05
N THR A 204 -13.15 15.32 -9.99
CA THR A 204 -12.33 14.13 -9.69
C THR A 204 -10.88 14.49 -9.33
N LEU A 205 -10.34 15.60 -9.85
CA LEU A 205 -9.05 16.13 -9.41
C LEU A 205 -9.12 16.56 -7.94
N VAL A 206 -10.17 17.28 -7.55
CA VAL A 206 -10.40 17.71 -6.16
C VAL A 206 -10.50 16.51 -5.21
N GLU A 207 -11.14 15.44 -5.65
CA GLU A 207 -11.24 14.17 -4.90
C GLU A 207 -9.86 13.53 -4.70
N LEU A 208 -9.05 13.41 -5.76
CA LEU A 208 -7.69 12.86 -5.67
C LEU A 208 -6.80 13.69 -4.74
N MET A 209 -6.86 15.02 -4.83
CA MET A 209 -6.06 15.92 -4.00
C MET A 209 -6.43 15.84 -2.51
N GLY A 210 -7.72 15.64 -2.20
CA GLY A 210 -8.23 15.53 -0.84
C GLY A 210 -8.03 14.16 -0.17
N ALA A 211 -7.56 13.15 -0.90
CA ALA A 211 -7.44 11.79 -0.39
C ALA A 211 -6.34 11.66 0.68
N THR A 212 -6.68 11.11 1.84
CA THR A 212 -5.73 10.95 2.97
C THR A 212 -4.78 9.77 2.78
N GLU A 213 -5.08 8.91 1.80
CA GLU A 213 -4.30 7.74 1.42
C GLU A 213 -3.09 8.08 0.54
N ASN A 214 -3.03 9.29 -0.04
CA ASN A 214 -1.95 9.69 -0.94
C ASN A 214 -0.60 9.62 -0.26
N THR A 215 0.40 9.21 -1.03
CA THR A 215 1.80 9.42 -0.65
C THR A 215 2.21 10.87 -0.90
N PRO A 216 3.28 11.37 -0.27
CA PRO A 216 3.74 12.76 -0.51
C PRO A 216 4.04 13.01 -1.99
N GLU A 217 4.63 12.03 -2.68
CA GLU A 217 4.89 12.10 -4.11
C GLU A 217 3.60 12.27 -4.95
N ILE A 218 2.52 11.56 -4.61
CA ILE A 218 1.23 11.71 -5.29
C ILE A 218 0.70 13.13 -5.08
N ASP A 219 0.75 13.64 -3.86
CA ASP A 219 0.28 15.00 -3.54
C ASP A 219 1.01 16.06 -4.35
N TYR A 220 2.35 16.03 -4.37
CA TYR A 220 3.14 17.02 -5.11
C TYR A 220 2.86 16.99 -6.61
N ARG A 221 2.66 15.78 -7.17
CA ARG A 221 2.32 15.62 -8.59
C ARG A 221 0.91 16.14 -8.88
N LEU A 222 -0.05 15.88 -8.01
CA LEU A 222 -1.41 16.41 -8.16
C LEU A 222 -1.44 17.94 -8.06
N THR A 223 -0.63 18.56 -7.19
CA THR A 223 -0.50 20.02 -7.14
C THR A 223 0.09 20.59 -8.44
N LEU A 224 1.12 19.96 -9.00
CA LEU A 224 1.67 20.36 -10.30
C LEU A 224 0.64 20.18 -11.42
N LEU A 225 -0.10 19.08 -11.40
CA LEU A 225 -1.14 18.76 -12.39
C LEU A 225 -2.31 19.74 -12.31
N SER A 226 -2.73 20.16 -11.12
CA SER A 226 -3.78 21.17 -10.92
C SER A 226 -3.44 22.51 -11.61
N ASN A 227 -2.19 22.93 -11.49
CA ASN A 227 -1.68 24.11 -12.18
C ASN A 227 -1.71 23.98 -13.73
N GLU A 228 -1.37 22.79 -14.25
CA GLU A 228 -1.47 22.48 -15.68
C GLU A 228 -2.92 22.44 -16.16
N TRP A 229 -3.81 21.90 -15.33
CA TRP A 229 -5.23 21.78 -15.58
C TRP A 229 -5.94 23.14 -15.72
N GLU A 230 -5.72 24.07 -14.78
CA GLU A 230 -6.32 25.41 -14.82
C GLU A 230 -6.05 26.12 -16.15
N THR A 231 -4.83 25.95 -16.67
CA THR A 231 -4.41 26.52 -17.96
C THR A 231 -5.21 25.92 -19.12
N ILE A 232 -5.36 24.59 -19.15
CA ILE A 232 -6.07 23.88 -20.22
C ILE A 232 -7.57 24.16 -20.17
N ALA A 233 -8.19 24.11 -18.99
CA ALA A 233 -9.61 24.38 -18.80
C ALA A 233 -9.99 25.76 -19.34
N LYS A 234 -9.14 26.77 -19.10
CA LYS A 234 -9.32 28.12 -19.63
C LYS A 234 -9.20 28.18 -21.16
N PHE A 235 -8.26 27.46 -21.76
CA PHE A 235 -8.08 27.50 -23.22
C PHE A 235 -9.16 26.71 -23.98
N CYS A 236 -9.69 25.63 -23.41
CA CYS A 236 -10.73 24.82 -24.04
C CYS A 236 -12.10 25.53 -24.13
N THR A 237 -12.35 26.56 -23.30
CA THR A 237 -13.64 27.28 -23.25
C THR A 237 -13.70 28.50 -24.17
N VAL A 238 -12.60 28.84 -24.85
CA VAL A 238 -12.54 29.97 -25.77
C VAL A 238 -12.61 29.47 -27.22
N LYS A 239 -13.44 30.10 -28.05
CA LYS A 239 -13.46 29.80 -29.48
C LYS A 239 -12.12 30.20 -30.11
N VAL A 240 -11.49 29.26 -30.80
CA VAL A 240 -10.15 29.44 -31.35
C VAL A 240 -10.25 29.61 -32.87
N GLU A 241 -9.95 30.81 -33.36
CA GLU A 241 -9.97 31.11 -34.81
C GLU A 241 -8.64 30.74 -35.50
N ASP A 242 -7.57 30.52 -34.73
CA ASP A 242 -6.21 30.28 -35.20
C ASP A 242 -5.79 28.82 -34.99
N ALA A 243 -5.43 28.14 -36.09
CA ALA A 243 -4.95 26.75 -36.07
C ALA A 243 -3.69 26.54 -35.20
N SER A 244 -2.84 27.57 -35.02
CA SER A 244 -1.68 27.50 -34.12
C SER A 244 -2.09 27.30 -32.67
N ARG A 245 -3.16 27.98 -32.23
CA ARG A 245 -3.66 27.88 -30.85
C ARG A 245 -4.30 26.52 -30.56
N ILE A 246 -4.91 25.89 -31.57
CA ILE A 246 -5.40 24.51 -31.45
C ILE A 246 -4.24 23.56 -31.16
N LYS A 247 -3.10 23.72 -31.87
CA LYS A 247 -1.88 22.93 -31.62
C LYS A 247 -1.34 23.12 -30.21
N ASP A 248 -1.35 24.35 -29.69
CA ASP A 248 -0.90 24.65 -28.33
C ASP A 248 -1.76 23.95 -27.27
N VAL A 249 -3.10 23.98 -27.42
CA VAL A 249 -4.02 23.26 -26.53
C VAL A 249 -3.77 21.76 -26.56
N LEU A 250 -3.59 21.16 -27.75
CA LEU A 250 -3.26 19.73 -27.85
C LEU A 250 -1.92 19.38 -27.20
N LYS A 251 -0.92 20.25 -27.34
CA LYS A 251 0.39 20.06 -26.70
C LYS A 251 0.30 20.10 -25.18
N LEU A 252 -0.45 21.07 -24.64
CA LEU A 252 -0.71 21.16 -23.20
C LEU A 252 -1.50 19.94 -22.71
N GLY A 253 -2.57 19.55 -23.41
CA GLY A 253 -3.36 18.38 -23.06
C GLY A 253 -2.58 17.06 -23.08
N ASN A 254 -1.67 16.88 -24.05
CA ASN A 254 -0.77 15.72 -24.06
C ASN A 254 0.24 15.75 -22.89
N LYS A 255 0.68 16.93 -22.45
CA LYS A 255 1.51 17.08 -21.25
C LYS A 255 0.73 16.70 -19.99
N LEU A 256 -0.49 17.22 -19.84
CA LEU A 256 -1.39 16.88 -18.73
C LEU A 256 -1.70 15.38 -18.67
N LEU A 257 -1.92 14.74 -19.82
CA LEU A 257 -2.11 13.30 -19.91
C LEU A 257 -0.88 12.53 -19.40
N ALA A 258 0.33 12.95 -19.80
CA ALA A 258 1.57 12.32 -19.32
C ALA A 258 1.74 12.49 -17.80
N SER A 259 1.47 13.68 -17.26
CA SER A 259 1.46 13.93 -15.81
C SER A 259 0.46 12.99 -15.09
N MET A 260 -0.72 12.78 -15.67
CA MET A 260 -1.76 11.91 -15.10
C MET A 260 -1.44 10.41 -15.24
N ASP A 261 -0.74 10.00 -16.31
CA ASP A 261 -0.19 8.64 -16.44
C ASP A 261 0.79 8.35 -15.30
N GLU A 262 1.68 9.29 -14.97
CA GLU A 262 2.60 9.14 -13.84
C GLU A 262 1.87 9.01 -12.49
N VAL A 263 0.83 9.82 -12.24
CA VAL A 263 0.02 9.71 -11.03
C VAL A 263 -0.75 8.39 -10.96
N THR A 264 -1.27 7.90 -12.08
CA THR A 264 -2.03 6.63 -12.10
C THR A 264 -1.12 5.45 -11.76
N VAL A 265 0.11 5.42 -12.29
CA VAL A 265 1.11 4.40 -11.94
C VAL A 265 1.42 4.44 -10.44
N LEU A 266 1.50 5.62 -9.82
CA LEU A 266 1.73 5.71 -8.38
C LEU A 266 0.57 5.16 -7.54
N TYR A 267 -0.67 5.28 -7.99
CA TYR A 267 -1.80 4.64 -7.32
C TYR A 267 -1.82 3.13 -7.53
N GLU A 268 -1.47 2.64 -8.72
CA GLU A 268 -1.28 1.22 -9.00
C GLU A 268 -0.22 0.63 -8.05
N ASP A 269 0.95 1.27 -7.97
CA ASP A 269 2.02 0.91 -7.04
C ASP A 269 1.55 0.93 -5.57
N LEU A 270 0.73 1.91 -5.19
CA LEU A 270 0.22 2.05 -3.82
C LEU A 270 -0.76 0.92 -3.44
N ILE A 271 -1.64 0.54 -4.37
CA ILE A 271 -2.54 -0.61 -4.20
C ILE A 271 -1.72 -1.87 -4.05
N ASP A 272 -0.82 -2.10 -4.99
CA ASP A 272 -0.05 -3.33 -5.04
C ASP A 272 0.84 -3.47 -3.80
N PHE A 273 1.49 -2.39 -3.37
CA PHE A 273 2.25 -2.37 -2.12
C PHE A 273 1.39 -2.69 -0.90
N ARG A 274 0.18 -2.12 -0.78
CA ARG A 274 -0.69 -2.34 0.39
C ARG A 274 -1.36 -3.70 0.42
N VAL A 275 -1.77 -4.23 -0.72
CA VAL A 275 -2.26 -5.61 -0.84
C VAL A 275 -1.18 -6.59 -0.37
N ALA A 276 0.08 -6.38 -0.77
CA ALA A 276 1.19 -7.24 -0.38
C ALA A 276 1.63 -7.04 1.08
N SER A 277 1.78 -5.80 1.52
CA SER A 277 2.32 -5.48 2.85
C SER A 277 1.34 -5.69 3.99
N LEU A 278 0.03 -5.53 3.75
CA LEU A 278 -0.95 -5.57 4.84
C LEU A 278 -1.90 -6.75 4.70
N LEU A 279 -2.56 -6.91 3.55
CA LEU A 279 -3.57 -7.96 3.39
C LEU A 279 -2.93 -9.36 3.36
N LEU A 280 -1.83 -9.52 2.63
CA LEU A 280 -1.14 -10.80 2.55
C LEU A 280 -0.46 -11.18 3.87
N ASN A 281 0.17 -10.22 4.57
CA ASN A 281 0.74 -10.47 5.90
C ASN A 281 -0.35 -10.84 6.91
N ASN A 282 -1.49 -10.15 6.90
CA ASN A 282 -2.64 -10.52 7.72
C ASN A 282 -3.16 -11.93 7.39
N ALA A 283 -3.26 -12.27 6.10
CA ALA A 283 -3.66 -13.61 5.67
C ALA A 283 -2.67 -14.70 6.12
N ILE A 284 -1.36 -14.47 6.00
CA ILE A 284 -0.33 -15.39 6.49
C ILE A 284 -0.44 -15.56 8.01
N ASN A 285 -0.64 -14.47 8.75
CA ASN A 285 -0.85 -14.53 10.19
C ASN A 285 -2.09 -15.36 10.56
N MET A 286 -3.23 -15.11 9.91
CA MET A 286 -4.46 -15.89 10.13
C MET A 286 -4.30 -17.37 9.78
N ALA A 287 -3.63 -17.69 8.68
CA ALA A 287 -3.35 -19.07 8.27
C ALA A 287 -2.43 -19.78 9.28
N ASN A 288 -1.43 -19.09 9.81
CA ASN A 288 -0.60 -19.62 10.89
C ASN A 288 -1.38 -19.83 12.19
N LYS A 289 -2.24 -18.88 12.56
CA LYS A 289 -3.15 -19.02 13.70
C LYS A 289 -4.09 -20.21 13.54
N GLN A 290 -4.53 -20.52 12.32
CA GLN A 290 -5.27 -21.76 12.07
C GLN A 290 -4.43 -23.00 12.41
N SER A 291 -3.19 -23.10 11.93
CA SER A 291 -2.29 -24.21 12.28
C SER A 291 -2.13 -24.37 13.81
N MET A 292 -2.00 -23.26 14.53
CA MET A 292 -1.94 -23.24 16.00
C MET A 292 -3.27 -23.68 16.65
N LEU A 293 -4.40 -23.11 16.22
CA LEU A 293 -5.73 -23.42 16.75
C LEU A 293 -6.09 -24.89 16.61
N VAL A 294 -5.67 -25.54 15.51
CA VAL A 294 -5.84 -26.99 15.35
C VAL A 294 -5.20 -27.74 16.51
N GLN A 295 -3.95 -27.43 16.86
CA GLN A 295 -3.26 -28.05 18.01
C GLN A 295 -3.95 -27.71 19.34
N LYS A 296 -4.31 -26.44 19.52
CA LYS A 296 -4.93 -25.91 20.74
C LYS A 296 -6.30 -26.53 21.03
N ILE A 297 -7.13 -26.75 19.99
CA ILE A 297 -8.43 -27.42 20.11
C ILE A 297 -8.24 -28.87 20.58
N ALA A 298 -7.30 -29.62 19.98
CA ALA A 298 -7.01 -30.99 20.40
C ALA A 298 -6.47 -31.05 21.83
N LYS A 299 -5.57 -30.12 22.20
CA LYS A 299 -5.11 -29.94 23.58
C LYS A 299 -6.29 -29.69 24.54
N SER A 300 -7.16 -28.73 24.23
CA SER A 300 -8.33 -28.39 25.07
C SER A 300 -9.30 -29.56 25.23
N TYR A 301 -9.52 -30.35 24.17
CA TYR A 301 -10.30 -31.58 24.25
C TYR A 301 -9.70 -32.60 25.22
N ILE A 302 -8.38 -32.83 25.14
CA ILE A 302 -7.66 -33.76 26.02
C ILE A 302 -7.73 -33.28 27.46
N VAL A 303 -7.43 -32.00 27.71
CA VAL A 303 -7.44 -31.41 29.06
C VAL A 303 -8.83 -31.44 29.68
N ALA A 304 -9.90 -31.17 28.90
CA ALA A 304 -11.28 -31.32 29.36
C ALA A 304 -11.65 -32.75 29.75
N GLY A 305 -10.95 -33.76 29.22
CA GLY A 305 -11.06 -35.16 29.65
C GLY A 305 -10.25 -35.51 30.90
N MET A 306 -9.32 -34.64 31.32
CA MET A 306 -8.47 -34.80 32.50
C MET A 306 -8.97 -34.01 33.72
N VAL A 307 -9.38 -32.75 33.53
CA VAL A 307 -9.68 -31.79 34.62
C VAL A 307 -10.79 -30.79 34.21
N ASP A 308 -11.54 -30.26 35.19
CA ASP A 308 -12.51 -29.15 35.10
C ASP A 308 -13.23 -28.97 33.75
N HIS A 309 -14.21 -29.85 33.51
CA HIS A 309 -14.83 -30.09 32.22
C HIS A 309 -15.52 -28.86 31.58
N ASP A 310 -16.10 -27.95 32.36
CA ASP A 310 -16.93 -26.86 31.82
C ASP A 310 -16.09 -25.68 31.30
N LYS A 311 -15.01 -25.31 32.00
CA LYS A 311 -14.11 -24.23 31.58
C LYS A 311 -13.36 -24.60 30.30
N HIS A 312 -12.83 -25.81 30.23
CA HIS A 312 -12.05 -26.27 29.08
C HIS A 312 -12.93 -26.53 27.84
N ARG A 313 -14.19 -26.95 28.05
CA ARG A 313 -15.16 -27.04 26.95
C ARG A 313 -15.50 -25.67 26.36
N LYS A 314 -15.68 -24.64 27.19
CA LYS A 314 -15.89 -23.27 26.69
C LYS A 314 -14.70 -22.77 25.86
N ASN A 315 -13.47 -22.94 26.35
CA ASN A 315 -12.27 -22.55 25.59
C ASN A 315 -12.19 -23.26 24.24
N LEU A 316 -12.59 -24.54 24.17
CA LEU A 316 -12.67 -25.30 22.93
C LEU A 316 -13.70 -24.71 21.95
N GLU A 317 -14.88 -24.31 22.43
CA GLU A 317 -15.91 -23.66 21.59
C GLU A 317 -15.46 -22.30 21.05
N ASP A 318 -14.77 -21.52 21.89
CA ASP A 318 -14.20 -20.22 21.51
C ASP A 318 -13.11 -20.40 20.42
N ASP A 319 -12.21 -21.37 20.58
CA ASP A 319 -11.15 -21.68 19.60
C ASP A 319 -11.73 -22.22 18.27
N ILE A 320 -12.81 -23.02 18.32
CA ILE A 320 -13.56 -23.47 17.12
C ILE A 320 -14.16 -22.29 16.38
N THR A 321 -14.82 -21.38 17.09
CA THR A 321 -15.45 -20.19 16.50
C THR A 321 -14.39 -19.29 15.85
N LEU A 322 -13.24 -19.13 16.50
CA LEU A 322 -12.13 -18.34 15.96
C LEU A 322 -11.53 -18.98 14.70
N PHE A 323 -11.39 -20.30 14.66
CA PHE A 323 -10.92 -21.01 13.46
C PHE A 323 -11.87 -20.80 12.28
N GLU A 324 -13.18 -20.93 12.52
CA GLU A 324 -14.25 -20.69 11.52
C GLU A 324 -14.24 -19.24 11.03
N HIS A 325 -14.00 -18.28 11.93
CA HIS A 325 -13.86 -16.88 11.52
C HIS A 325 -12.66 -16.66 10.59
N HIS A 326 -11.50 -17.25 10.93
CA HIS A 326 -10.30 -17.13 10.10
C HIS A 326 -10.46 -17.82 8.74
N ILE A 327 -11.13 -18.98 8.65
CA ILE A 327 -11.31 -19.66 7.36
C ILE A 327 -12.19 -18.84 6.43
N ASP A 328 -13.26 -18.24 6.97
CA ASP A 328 -14.10 -17.32 6.23
C ASP A 328 -13.27 -16.14 5.73
N GLU A 329 -12.46 -15.49 6.58
CA GLU A 329 -11.65 -14.35 6.17
C GLU A 329 -10.57 -14.71 5.14
N LEU A 330 -9.92 -15.87 5.26
CA LEU A 330 -8.94 -16.34 4.30
C LEU A 330 -9.58 -16.64 2.94
N LYS A 331 -10.77 -17.24 2.92
CA LYS A 331 -11.55 -17.48 1.69
C LYS A 331 -11.97 -16.18 1.01
N LEU A 332 -12.19 -15.12 1.77
CA LEU A 332 -12.43 -13.79 1.22
C LEU A 332 -11.15 -13.30 0.49
N PHE A 333 -10.01 -13.29 1.19
CA PHE A 333 -8.75 -12.80 0.61
C PHE A 333 -8.26 -13.60 -0.61
N ALA A 334 -8.32 -14.93 -0.55
CA ALA A 334 -7.77 -15.92 -1.50
C ALA A 334 -7.45 -15.36 -2.91
N PRO A 335 -6.20 -14.95 -3.15
CA PRO A 335 -5.86 -14.14 -4.34
C PRO A 335 -5.66 -14.97 -5.62
N ILE A 336 -5.53 -16.30 -5.50
CA ILE A 336 -5.33 -17.23 -6.62
C ILE A 336 -6.15 -18.51 -6.43
N ASP A 337 -6.45 -19.20 -7.54
CA ASP A 337 -7.26 -20.44 -7.57
C ASP A 337 -6.63 -21.54 -6.67
N GLU A 338 -5.31 -21.61 -6.58
CA GLU A 338 -4.58 -22.58 -5.76
C GLU A 338 -4.82 -22.37 -4.26
N ILE A 339 -4.84 -21.12 -3.79
CA ILE A 339 -5.13 -20.79 -2.38
C ILE A 339 -6.59 -21.10 -2.07
N THR A 340 -7.51 -20.78 -3.00
CA THR A 340 -8.93 -21.14 -2.88
C THR A 340 -9.10 -22.65 -2.73
N THR A 341 -8.46 -23.42 -3.60
CA THR A 341 -8.48 -24.89 -3.56
C THR A 341 -7.89 -25.43 -2.26
N GLY A 342 -6.77 -24.84 -1.79
CA GLY A 342 -6.17 -25.21 -0.51
C GLY A 342 -7.12 -24.97 0.67
N LEU A 343 -7.83 -23.84 0.67
CA LEU A 343 -8.81 -23.50 1.71
C LEU A 343 -10.06 -24.38 1.66
N ASP A 344 -10.51 -24.80 0.48
CA ASP A 344 -11.61 -25.76 0.33
C ASP A 344 -11.23 -27.13 0.93
N ILE A 345 -9.99 -27.59 0.73
CA ILE A 345 -9.48 -28.81 1.37
C ILE A 345 -9.46 -28.65 2.90
N VAL A 346 -9.01 -27.50 3.41
CA VAL A 346 -9.02 -27.21 4.86
C VAL A 346 -10.45 -27.24 5.41
N ASP A 347 -11.42 -26.70 4.68
CA ASP A 347 -12.84 -26.67 5.07
C ASP A 347 -13.46 -28.08 5.16
N ASP A 348 -13.15 -28.93 4.18
CA ASP A 348 -13.57 -30.34 4.16
C ASP A 348 -12.97 -31.13 5.34
N LEU A 349 -11.67 -30.93 5.61
CA LEU A 349 -10.98 -31.55 6.75
C LEU A 349 -11.50 -31.03 8.08
N TRP A 350 -11.77 -29.71 8.17
CA TRP A 350 -12.30 -29.04 9.35
C TRP A 350 -13.64 -29.62 9.78
N THR A 351 -14.55 -29.90 8.84
CA THR A 351 -15.86 -30.47 9.15
C THR A 351 -15.75 -31.77 9.96
N ASN A 352 -14.85 -32.67 9.55
CA ASN A 352 -14.61 -33.93 10.26
C ASN A 352 -13.92 -33.71 11.60
N TYR A 353 -12.92 -32.83 11.64
CA TYR A 353 -12.17 -32.48 12.84
C TYR A 353 -13.07 -31.88 13.93
N ARG A 354 -13.89 -30.88 13.57
CA ARG A 354 -14.85 -30.21 14.43
C ARG A 354 -15.85 -31.17 15.06
N ASN A 355 -16.40 -32.10 14.27
CA ASN A 355 -17.35 -33.10 14.79
C ASN A 355 -16.70 -34.01 15.85
N GLN A 356 -15.43 -34.35 15.69
CA GLN A 356 -14.68 -35.11 16.70
C GLN A 356 -14.38 -34.26 17.94
N ALA A 357 -13.97 -33.00 17.76
CA ALA A 357 -13.70 -32.07 18.86
C ALA A 357 -14.95 -31.76 19.72
N MET A 358 -16.14 -31.78 19.12
CA MET A 358 -17.41 -31.55 19.83
C MET A 358 -17.99 -32.83 20.47
N SER A 359 -17.40 -34.00 20.22
CA SER A 359 -17.86 -35.26 20.80
C SER A 359 -17.50 -35.38 22.30
N PRO A 360 -18.15 -36.25 23.08
CA PRO A 360 -17.78 -36.48 24.48
C PRO A 360 -16.29 -36.83 24.64
N THR A 361 -15.62 -36.24 25.63
CA THR A 361 -14.19 -36.39 25.87
C THR A 361 -13.85 -37.80 26.34
N THR A 362 -13.19 -38.58 25.48
CA THR A 362 -12.73 -39.95 25.78
C THR A 362 -11.33 -40.16 25.23
N LYS A 363 -10.56 -41.10 25.79
CA LYS A 363 -9.21 -41.43 25.31
C LYS A 363 -9.21 -41.89 23.85
N GLU A 364 -10.20 -42.71 23.48
CA GLU A 364 -10.39 -43.15 22.09
C GLU A 364 -10.79 -41.98 21.17
N GLY A 365 -11.61 -41.06 21.66
CA GLY A 365 -11.93 -39.81 20.98
C GLY A 365 -10.70 -38.93 20.75
N ALA A 366 -9.83 -38.79 21.75
CA ALA A 366 -8.58 -38.03 21.62
C ALA A 366 -7.61 -38.69 20.63
N LYS A 367 -7.50 -40.02 20.62
CA LYS A 367 -6.69 -40.72 19.61
C LYS A 367 -7.15 -40.42 18.19
N LYS A 368 -8.47 -40.45 17.95
CA LYS A 368 -9.06 -40.08 16.65
C LYS A 368 -8.83 -38.61 16.32
N LEU A 369 -9.03 -37.73 17.31
CA LEU A 369 -8.85 -36.30 17.14
C LEU A 369 -7.39 -35.94 16.83
N LEU A 370 -6.41 -36.61 17.45
CA LEU A 370 -4.98 -36.44 17.15
C LEU A 370 -4.63 -36.87 15.71
N TYR A 371 -5.27 -37.92 15.19
CA TYR A 371 -5.12 -38.29 13.79
C TYR A 371 -5.72 -37.22 12.85
N ALA A 372 -6.95 -36.79 13.13
CA ALA A 372 -7.61 -35.75 12.34
C ALA A 372 -6.87 -34.39 12.43
N ASN A 373 -6.26 -34.10 13.59
CA ASN A 373 -5.42 -32.94 13.84
C ASN A 373 -4.24 -32.89 12.87
N ASN A 374 -3.53 -34.02 12.69
CA ASN A 374 -2.39 -34.11 11.78
C ASN A 374 -2.77 -33.88 10.32
N GLU A 375 -3.91 -34.41 9.88
CA GLU A 375 -4.40 -34.23 8.51
C GLU A 375 -4.80 -32.77 8.27
N LEU A 376 -5.56 -32.18 9.20
CA LEU A 376 -5.96 -30.78 9.11
C LEU A 376 -4.76 -29.83 9.17
N LEU A 377 -3.78 -30.08 10.05
CA LEU A 377 -2.55 -29.29 10.14
C LEU A 377 -1.81 -29.26 8.80
N ARG A 378 -1.72 -30.39 8.08
CA ARG A 378 -1.11 -30.44 6.73
C ARG A 378 -1.87 -29.57 5.73
N GLY A 379 -3.20 -29.54 5.81
CA GLY A 379 -4.03 -28.65 5.01
C GLY A 379 -3.73 -27.17 5.29
N CYS A 380 -3.69 -26.79 6.58
CA CYS A 380 -3.35 -25.43 7.00
C CYS A 380 -1.93 -25.02 6.58
N ASP A 381 -0.93 -25.89 6.79
CA ASP A 381 0.46 -25.65 6.39
C ASP A 381 0.60 -25.48 4.86
N ASN A 382 -0.20 -26.20 4.07
CA ASN A 382 -0.23 -26.02 2.61
C ASN A 382 -0.78 -24.63 2.23
N VAL A 383 -1.82 -24.14 2.91
CA VAL A 383 -2.34 -22.77 2.70
C VAL A 383 -1.28 -21.72 3.05
N VAL A 384 -0.58 -21.88 4.19
CA VAL A 384 0.52 -21.00 4.58
C VAL A 384 1.62 -20.97 3.51
N MET A 385 2.05 -22.14 3.03
CA MET A 385 3.05 -22.26 1.97
C MET A 385 2.61 -21.57 0.68
N LEU A 386 1.35 -21.75 0.25
CA LEU A 386 0.81 -21.09 -0.93
C LEU A 386 0.78 -19.57 -0.78
N LEU A 387 0.43 -19.05 0.40
CA LEU A 387 0.48 -17.61 0.70
C LEU A 387 1.92 -17.07 0.68
N GLU A 388 2.89 -17.80 1.22
CA GLU A 388 4.31 -17.40 1.15
C GLU A 388 4.87 -17.46 -0.28
N MET A 389 4.46 -18.46 -1.07
CA MET A 389 4.81 -18.53 -2.49
C MET A 389 4.22 -17.33 -3.23
N TYR A 390 2.97 -16.99 -2.96
CA TYR A 390 2.32 -15.80 -3.50
C TYR A 390 3.08 -14.53 -3.11
N ALA A 391 3.53 -14.40 -1.85
CA ALA A 391 4.36 -13.28 -1.40
C ALA A 391 5.67 -13.14 -2.20
N LYS A 392 6.33 -14.27 -2.49
CA LYS A 392 7.56 -14.29 -3.30
C LYS A 392 7.30 -13.91 -4.76
N ILE A 393 6.18 -14.32 -5.34
CA ILE A 393 5.74 -13.91 -6.69
C ILE A 393 5.45 -12.41 -6.70
N TYR A 394 4.79 -11.91 -5.65
CA TYR A 394 4.48 -10.49 -5.49
C TYR A 394 5.74 -9.63 -5.39
N LYS A 395 6.76 -10.05 -4.62
CA LYS A 395 8.05 -9.35 -4.53
C LYS A 395 8.75 -9.19 -5.89
N LYS A 396 8.61 -10.19 -6.79
CA LYS A 396 9.15 -10.08 -8.16
C LYS A 396 8.42 -9.04 -9.01
N SER A 397 7.14 -8.82 -8.72
CA SER A 397 6.27 -7.90 -9.46
C SER A 397 6.30 -6.48 -8.86
N VAL A 398 6.50 -6.38 -7.55
CA VAL A 398 6.53 -5.14 -6.77
C VAL A 398 7.86 -5.08 -6.02
N SER A 399 8.84 -4.41 -6.62
CA SER A 399 10.21 -4.38 -6.09
C SER A 399 10.33 -3.75 -4.69
N ARG A 400 9.36 -2.91 -4.30
CA ARG A 400 9.28 -2.29 -2.96
C ARG A 400 8.75 -3.21 -1.88
N PHE A 401 8.09 -4.32 -2.25
CA PHE A 401 7.54 -5.23 -1.27
C PHE A 401 8.64 -6.07 -0.62
N ASN A 402 8.80 -5.94 0.69
CA ASN A 402 9.70 -6.79 1.46
C ASN A 402 8.97 -8.06 1.93
N SER A 403 9.31 -9.20 1.30
CA SER A 403 8.80 -10.52 1.68
C SER A 403 9.29 -11.02 3.05
N ASP A 404 10.29 -10.37 3.65
CA ASP A 404 10.90 -10.83 4.89
C ASP A 404 9.90 -10.74 6.04
N MET A 405 9.05 -9.72 6.07
CA MET A 405 7.97 -9.60 7.06
C MET A 405 7.00 -10.79 7.00
N SER A 406 6.64 -11.23 5.79
CA SER A 406 5.80 -12.41 5.57
C SER A 406 6.48 -13.67 6.09
N HIS A 407 7.78 -13.83 5.78
CA HIS A 407 8.59 -14.95 6.26
C HIS A 407 8.67 -14.97 7.79
N TRP A 408 8.91 -13.82 8.43
CA TRP A 408 9.02 -13.73 9.88
C TRP A 408 7.69 -13.96 10.59
N THR A 409 6.60 -13.44 10.03
CA THR A 409 5.23 -13.74 10.50
C THR A 409 4.98 -15.24 10.47
N ASN A 410 5.42 -15.92 9.41
CA ASN A 410 5.34 -17.38 9.33
C ASN A 410 6.20 -18.09 10.38
N GLN A 411 7.46 -17.70 10.56
CA GLN A 411 8.31 -18.37 11.54
C GLN A 411 7.80 -18.19 12.98
N ILE A 412 7.21 -17.04 13.33
CA ILE A 412 6.54 -16.86 14.63
C ILE A 412 5.32 -17.77 14.74
N GLY A 413 4.43 -17.74 13.74
CA GLY A 413 3.23 -18.58 13.74
C GLY A 413 3.55 -20.07 13.85
N ARG A 414 4.63 -20.51 13.19
CA ARG A 414 5.17 -21.86 13.33
C ARG A 414 5.66 -22.14 14.75
N GLN A 415 6.29 -21.18 15.41
CA GLN A 415 6.75 -21.30 16.78
C GLN A 415 5.57 -21.52 17.75
N GLU A 416 4.48 -20.78 17.56
CA GLU A 416 3.24 -20.94 18.34
C GLU A 416 2.60 -22.31 18.12
N MET A 417 2.48 -22.73 16.87
CA MET A 417 1.92 -24.04 16.55
C MET A 417 2.75 -25.17 17.17
N LEU A 418 4.08 -25.11 17.07
CA LEU A 418 4.97 -26.11 17.66
C LEU A 418 4.86 -26.13 19.19
N THR A 419 4.67 -24.97 19.82
CA THR A 419 4.39 -24.84 21.26
C THR A 419 3.13 -25.62 21.63
N GLU A 420 2.01 -25.31 20.97
CA GLU A 420 0.73 -25.97 21.22
C GLU A 420 0.79 -27.47 20.95
N ARG A 421 1.53 -27.89 19.93
CA ARG A 421 1.74 -29.29 19.57
C ARG A 421 2.53 -30.07 20.63
N ILE A 422 3.58 -29.48 21.21
CA ILE A 422 4.32 -30.08 22.32
C ILE A 422 3.41 -30.30 23.53
N LEU A 423 2.61 -29.29 23.88
CA LEU A 423 1.65 -29.38 24.99
C LEU A 423 0.60 -30.46 24.72
N MET A 424 0.00 -30.45 23.53
CA MET A 424 -1.00 -31.42 23.10
C MET A 424 -0.50 -32.86 23.29
N TYR A 425 0.70 -33.19 22.80
CA TYR A 425 1.25 -34.54 22.96
C TYR A 425 1.59 -34.87 24.41
N SER A 426 2.14 -33.91 25.17
CA SER A 426 2.45 -34.10 26.59
C SER A 426 1.19 -34.43 27.40
N TYR A 427 0.09 -33.69 27.17
CA TYR A 427 -1.20 -33.98 27.82
C TYR A 427 -1.81 -35.31 27.36
N ALA A 428 -1.68 -35.67 26.07
CA ALA A 428 -2.17 -36.96 25.56
C ALA A 428 -1.48 -38.13 26.27
N MET A 429 -0.16 -38.04 26.45
CA MET A 429 0.65 -39.05 27.15
C MET A 429 0.30 -39.09 28.65
N ALA A 430 0.20 -37.94 29.30
CA ALA A 430 -0.18 -37.84 30.72
C ALA A 430 -1.59 -38.41 30.97
N TRP A 431 -2.54 -38.18 30.06
CA TRP A 431 -3.87 -38.78 30.15
C TRP A 431 -3.86 -40.29 29.92
N GLY A 432 -2.82 -40.82 29.27
CA GLY A 432 -2.69 -42.21 28.89
C GLY A 432 -3.57 -42.57 27.70
N VAL A 433 -3.51 -41.75 26.64
CA VAL A 433 -4.05 -42.07 25.31
C VAL A 433 -3.19 -43.19 24.69
N ASP A 434 -3.83 -44.28 24.27
CA ASP A 434 -3.14 -45.46 23.73
C ASP A 434 -2.71 -45.23 22.27
N ASP A 435 -1.60 -44.52 22.06
CA ASP A 435 -0.95 -44.36 20.75
C ASP A 435 0.58 -44.43 20.90
N SER A 436 1.17 -45.45 20.27
CA SER A 436 2.60 -45.74 20.34
C SER A 436 3.49 -44.68 19.68
N HIS A 437 2.92 -43.77 18.86
CA HIS A 437 3.68 -42.76 18.13
C HIS A 437 3.79 -41.41 18.87
N LEU A 438 3.09 -41.23 20.00
CA LEU A 438 3.06 -39.94 20.71
C LEU A 438 4.45 -39.47 21.14
N ALA A 439 5.27 -40.38 21.66
CA ALA A 439 6.62 -40.06 22.10
C ALA A 439 7.53 -39.64 20.92
N GLU A 440 7.46 -40.35 19.79
CA GLU A 440 8.24 -40.03 18.58
C GLU A 440 7.80 -38.69 17.97
N GLU A 441 6.49 -38.43 17.87
CA GLU A 441 5.97 -37.17 17.34
C GLU A 441 6.27 -35.98 18.27
N LEU A 442 6.22 -36.17 19.58
CA LEU A 442 6.67 -35.19 20.56
C LEU A 442 8.17 -34.88 20.37
N GLU A 443 9.02 -35.91 20.23
CA GLU A 443 10.45 -35.73 20.01
C GLU A 443 10.73 -34.93 18.73
N ARG A 444 10.10 -35.34 17.62
CA ARG A 444 10.20 -34.67 16.32
C ARG A 444 9.74 -33.22 16.38
N THR A 445 8.68 -32.94 17.13
CA THR A 445 8.16 -31.59 17.33
C THR A 445 9.15 -30.72 18.10
N GLY A 446 9.75 -31.26 19.18
CA GLY A 446 10.77 -30.55 19.95
C GLY A 446 12.02 -30.18 19.13
N TYR A 447 12.50 -31.07 18.25
CA TYR A 447 13.61 -30.71 17.35
C TYR A 447 13.27 -29.57 16.38
N LYS A 448 12.07 -29.62 15.76
CA LYS A 448 11.61 -28.56 14.86
C LYS A 448 11.49 -27.22 15.60
N TYR A 449 11.00 -27.26 16.84
CA TYR A 449 10.85 -26.10 17.71
C TYR A 449 12.19 -25.43 18.00
N ILE A 450 13.20 -26.20 18.46
CA ILE A 450 14.53 -25.65 18.78
C ILE A 450 15.17 -25.05 17.53
N LYS A 451 15.05 -25.74 16.39
CA LYS A 451 15.58 -25.23 15.12
C LYS A 451 14.96 -23.88 14.76
N ASN A 452 13.63 -23.77 14.79
CA ASN A 452 12.91 -22.55 14.45
C ASN A 452 13.22 -21.39 15.41
N LEU A 453 13.33 -21.69 16.72
CA LEU A 453 13.72 -20.70 17.74
C LEU A 453 15.12 -20.13 17.46
N ASN A 454 16.09 -20.98 17.10
CA ASN A 454 17.44 -20.55 16.79
C ASN A 454 17.48 -19.64 15.54
N GLU A 455 16.68 -19.97 14.52
CA GLU A 455 16.53 -19.14 13.32
C GLU A 455 15.97 -17.75 13.69
N LEU A 456 14.88 -17.71 14.46
CA LEU A 456 14.28 -16.45 14.95
C LEU A 456 15.26 -15.62 15.80
N ASN A 457 16.05 -16.26 16.67
CA ASN A 457 17.01 -15.57 17.54
C ASN A 457 18.18 -14.98 16.76
N SER A 458 18.64 -15.67 15.72
CA SER A 458 19.71 -15.16 14.84
C SER A 458 19.29 -13.94 14.03
N ALA A 459 18.01 -13.85 13.66
CA ALA A 459 17.48 -12.77 12.83
C ALA A 459 17.12 -11.51 13.63
N PHE A 460 16.55 -11.69 14.83
CA PHE A 460 16.18 -10.62 15.74
C PHE A 460 16.76 -10.90 17.12
N PRO A 461 18.03 -10.55 17.40
CA PRO A 461 18.64 -10.81 18.70
C PRO A 461 17.93 -10.00 19.78
N VAL A 462 17.12 -10.67 20.61
CA VAL A 462 16.41 -10.07 21.76
C VAL A 462 17.27 -10.33 23.01
N PRO A 463 17.67 -9.30 23.78
CA PRO A 463 18.36 -9.49 25.06
C PRO A 463 17.59 -10.45 25.98
N ASP A 464 18.28 -11.25 26.80
CA ASP A 464 17.72 -12.35 27.62
C ASP A 464 17.15 -13.57 26.87
N LEU A 465 16.86 -13.46 25.57
CA LEU A 465 16.25 -14.56 24.81
C LEU A 465 17.24 -15.69 24.50
N GLU A 466 18.52 -15.38 24.26
CA GLU A 466 19.58 -16.40 24.11
C GLU A 466 19.69 -17.26 25.37
N ARG A 467 19.67 -16.62 26.55
CA ARG A 467 19.68 -17.30 27.86
C ARG A 467 18.43 -18.16 28.08
N ARG A 468 17.25 -17.63 27.74
CA ARG A 468 15.97 -18.37 27.84
C ARG A 468 15.91 -19.54 26.83
N GLY A 469 16.43 -19.35 25.63
CA GLY A 469 16.55 -20.39 24.60
C GLY A 469 17.41 -21.55 25.08
N GLN A 470 18.58 -21.27 25.67
CA GLN A 470 19.42 -22.32 26.25
C GLN A 470 18.74 -23.05 27.41
N ALA A 471 18.03 -22.32 28.30
CA ALA A 471 17.29 -22.94 29.40
C ALA A 471 16.21 -23.92 28.92
N LEU A 472 15.55 -23.63 27.78
CA LEU A 472 14.60 -24.54 27.15
C LEU A 472 15.27 -25.80 26.57
N VAL A 473 16.44 -25.65 25.95
CA VAL A 473 17.24 -26.77 25.45
C VAL A 473 17.64 -27.71 26.58
N ASP A 474 18.11 -27.15 27.70
CA ASP A 474 18.53 -27.92 28.87
C ASP A 474 17.34 -28.66 29.50
N LYS A 475 16.19 -27.97 29.67
CA LYS A 475 14.93 -28.57 30.14
C LYS A 475 14.44 -29.70 29.22
N TRP A 476 14.60 -29.58 27.90
CA TRP A 476 14.22 -30.63 26.96
C TRP A 476 15.09 -31.90 27.12
N GLY A 477 16.36 -31.74 27.48
CA GLY A 477 17.23 -32.86 27.84
C GLY A 477 16.68 -33.69 29.00
N THR A 478 16.08 -33.05 30.01
CA THR A 478 15.42 -33.73 31.14
C THR A 478 14.18 -34.49 30.70
N ILE A 479 13.37 -33.95 29.78
CA ILE A 479 12.16 -34.63 29.30
C ILE A 479 12.46 -35.92 28.54
N LYS A 480 13.56 -35.96 27.78
CA LYS A 480 13.96 -37.21 27.11
C LYS A 480 14.07 -38.38 28.09
N ILE A 481 14.54 -38.11 29.31
CA ILE A 481 14.61 -39.11 30.38
C ILE A 481 13.20 -39.49 30.86
N TYR A 482 12.29 -38.53 31.02
CA TYR A 482 10.91 -38.81 31.43
C TYR A 482 10.12 -39.60 30.38
N LEU A 483 10.42 -39.41 29.10
CA LEU A 483 9.81 -40.15 27.99
C LEU A 483 10.23 -41.61 27.94
N GLU A 484 11.37 -41.98 28.53
CA GLU A 484 11.82 -43.38 28.65
C GLU A 484 11.05 -44.16 29.71
N ASP A 485 10.46 -43.49 30.71
CA ASP A 485 9.67 -44.10 31.80
C ASP A 485 8.44 -43.25 32.17
N ILE A 486 7.54 -43.11 31.20
CA ILE A 486 6.36 -42.24 31.29
C ILE A 486 5.48 -42.59 32.48
N ASP A 487 5.34 -43.87 32.81
CA ASP A 487 4.43 -44.32 33.87
C ASP A 487 4.84 -43.80 35.25
N ASN A 488 6.13 -43.63 35.50
CA ASN A 488 6.66 -43.08 36.75
C ASN A 488 6.83 -41.55 36.74
N HIS A 489 6.81 -40.92 35.56
CA HIS A 489 7.06 -39.49 35.39
C HIS A 489 5.86 -38.68 34.85
N LYS A 490 4.63 -39.19 34.97
CA LYS A 490 3.42 -38.49 34.46
C LYS A 490 3.21 -37.11 35.06
N GLU A 491 3.39 -36.97 36.38
CA GLU A 491 3.24 -35.69 37.07
C GLU A 491 4.37 -34.72 36.71
N ASP A 492 5.61 -35.23 36.60
CA ASP A 492 6.77 -34.44 36.18
C ASP A 492 6.61 -33.90 34.74
N LEU A 493 6.09 -34.74 33.83
CA LEU A 493 5.77 -34.36 32.44
C LEU A 493 4.68 -33.29 32.39
N LEU A 494 3.67 -33.37 33.28
CA LEU A 494 2.58 -32.40 33.35
C LEU A 494 3.06 -31.04 33.87
N GLU A 495 3.82 -31.04 34.97
CA GLU A 495 4.42 -29.82 35.54
C GLU A 495 5.39 -29.17 34.55
N TRP A 496 6.21 -29.99 33.88
CA TRP A 496 7.09 -29.51 32.84
C TRP A 496 6.33 -28.89 31.68
N ALA A 497 5.28 -29.53 31.17
CA ALA A 497 4.50 -29.01 30.04
C ALA A 497 3.87 -27.65 30.39
N LEU A 498 3.34 -27.49 31.60
CA LEU A 498 2.83 -26.21 32.10
C LEU A 498 3.93 -25.14 32.20
N SER A 499 5.10 -25.51 32.74
CA SER A 499 6.26 -24.61 32.83
C SER A 499 6.73 -24.17 31.44
N LEU A 500 6.82 -25.13 30.50
CA LEU A 500 7.19 -24.89 29.13
C LEU A 500 6.18 -23.93 28.48
N SER A 501 4.87 -24.23 28.52
CA SER A 501 3.82 -23.36 27.96
C SER A 501 4.02 -21.91 28.37
N LYS A 502 4.18 -21.65 29.67
CA LYS A 502 4.35 -20.29 30.20
C LYS A 502 5.63 -19.62 29.70
N GLU A 503 6.73 -20.36 29.62
CA GLU A 503 7.99 -19.84 29.11
C GLU A 503 7.91 -19.55 27.61
N LEU A 504 7.18 -20.38 26.85
CA LEU A 504 6.96 -20.24 25.41
C LEU A 504 6.00 -19.09 25.07
N ASP A 505 4.90 -18.93 25.78
CA ASP A 505 3.98 -17.79 25.64
C ASP A 505 4.74 -16.47 25.85
N ALA A 506 5.59 -16.43 26.87
CA ALA A 506 6.41 -15.25 27.17
C ALA A 506 7.59 -15.04 26.21
N LEU A 507 7.98 -16.03 25.38
CA LEU A 507 8.97 -15.83 24.30
C LEU A 507 8.29 -15.33 23.04
N THR A 508 7.18 -15.97 22.67
CA THR A 508 6.36 -15.60 21.52
C THR A 508 5.89 -14.15 21.64
N GLY A 509 5.37 -13.75 22.81
CA GLY A 509 4.95 -12.37 23.04
C GLY A 509 6.08 -11.34 22.85
N LEU A 510 7.34 -11.68 23.15
CA LEU A 510 8.48 -10.78 22.89
C LEU A 510 8.77 -10.63 21.39
N TYR A 511 8.63 -11.72 20.62
CA TYR A 511 8.77 -11.67 19.17
C TYR A 511 7.61 -10.91 18.51
N GLU A 512 6.37 -11.20 18.90
CA GLU A 512 5.20 -10.47 18.42
C GLU A 512 5.27 -8.98 18.74
N GLU A 513 5.63 -8.62 19.97
CA GLU A 513 5.79 -7.23 20.38
C GLU A 513 6.87 -6.53 19.54
N ARG A 514 7.98 -7.21 19.24
CA ARG A 514 9.05 -6.63 18.42
C ARG A 514 8.67 -6.47 16.95
N ILE A 515 7.91 -7.41 16.39
CA ILE A 515 7.47 -7.36 14.99
C ILE A 515 6.32 -6.35 14.78
N ASN A 516 5.41 -6.24 15.75
CA ASN A 516 4.27 -5.33 15.67
C ASN A 516 4.64 -3.88 16.02
N LYS A 517 5.84 -3.62 16.56
CA LYS A 517 6.32 -2.27 16.80
C LYS A 517 6.89 -1.67 15.52
N MET A 518 6.58 -0.39 15.32
CA MET A 518 7.24 0.44 14.32
C MET A 518 8.76 0.28 14.44
N VAL A 519 9.45 0.05 13.33
CA VAL A 519 10.92 -0.04 13.30
C VAL A 519 11.51 1.37 13.32
N THR A 520 12.78 1.49 13.76
CA THR A 520 13.45 2.79 13.92
C THR A 520 13.46 3.60 12.62
N GLU A 521 13.63 2.95 11.47
CA GLU A 521 13.65 3.60 10.16
C GLU A 521 12.31 4.26 9.83
N GLU A 522 11.20 3.54 10.06
CA GLU A 522 9.85 4.08 9.87
C GLU A 522 9.57 5.24 10.84
N ALA A 523 10.02 5.12 12.09
CA ALA A 523 9.89 6.18 13.08
C ALA A 523 10.65 7.46 12.67
N ILE A 524 11.85 7.31 12.10
CA ILE A 524 12.66 8.43 11.61
C ILE A 524 12.00 9.11 10.42
N ASP A 525 11.47 8.37 9.43
CA ASP A 525 10.78 9.01 8.30
C ASP A 525 9.54 9.77 8.77
N LYS A 526 8.70 9.18 9.63
CA LYS A 526 7.53 9.90 10.19
C LYS A 526 7.93 11.16 10.97
N ALA A 527 8.96 11.08 11.82
CA ALA A 527 9.44 12.24 12.57
C ALA A 527 9.98 13.34 11.65
N ASN A 528 10.75 12.97 10.61
CA ASN A 528 11.20 13.91 9.58
C ASN A 528 10.04 14.50 8.77
N TYR A 529 9.02 13.70 8.50
CA TYR A 529 7.83 14.16 7.81
C TYR A 529 7.03 15.16 8.66
N GLN A 530 6.98 14.99 10.00
CA GLN A 530 6.43 15.99 10.90
C GLN A 530 7.17 17.33 10.85
N CYS A 531 8.51 17.31 10.75
CA CYS A 531 9.30 18.54 10.52
C CYS A 531 8.80 19.28 9.28
N MET A 532 8.65 18.58 8.15
CA MET A 532 8.15 19.16 6.91
C MET A 532 6.68 19.63 7.02
N LEU A 533 5.80 18.79 7.59
CA LEU A 533 4.39 19.12 7.79
C LEU A 533 4.20 20.38 8.63
N SER A 534 5.02 20.57 9.69
CA SER A 534 4.96 21.79 10.51
C SER A 534 5.06 23.06 9.66
N GLN A 535 5.97 23.07 8.67
CA GLN A 535 6.18 24.23 7.79
C GLN A 535 5.13 24.32 6.69
N LYS A 536 4.70 23.18 6.15
CA LYS A 536 3.70 23.10 5.09
C LYS A 536 2.31 23.54 5.56
N ILE A 537 1.95 23.22 6.80
CA ILE A 537 0.69 23.67 7.43
C ILE A 537 0.69 25.20 7.58
N ALA A 538 1.79 25.79 8.05
CA ALA A 538 1.96 27.24 8.10
C ALA A 538 1.82 27.89 6.71
N THR A 539 2.50 27.29 5.73
CA THR A 539 2.52 27.74 4.34
C THR A 539 1.12 27.73 3.73
N SER A 540 0.36 26.66 3.97
CA SER A 540 -1.01 26.54 3.47
C SER A 540 -1.94 27.58 4.10
N TYR A 541 -1.85 27.77 5.43
CA TYR A 541 -2.64 28.80 6.12
C TYR A 541 -2.30 30.22 5.64
N LEU A 542 -1.03 30.48 5.38
CA LEU A 542 -0.55 31.75 4.83
C LEU A 542 -1.06 31.96 3.39
N ALA A 543 -0.98 30.94 2.54
CA ALA A 543 -1.49 30.98 1.17
C ALA A 543 -3.01 31.24 1.11
N ILE A 544 -3.79 30.62 2.01
CA ILE A 544 -5.22 30.90 2.20
C ILE A 544 -5.44 32.37 2.57
N GLY A 545 -4.67 32.90 3.54
CA GLY A 545 -4.71 34.31 3.95
C GLY A 545 -4.41 35.29 2.81
N MET A 546 -3.49 34.91 1.92
CA MET A 546 -3.11 35.64 0.70
C MET A 546 -4.11 35.45 -0.46
N ASN A 547 -5.17 34.65 -0.28
CA ASN A 547 -6.16 34.32 -1.30
C ASN A 547 -5.56 33.64 -2.55
N LEU A 548 -4.54 32.81 -2.34
CA LEU A 548 -3.91 32.00 -3.38
C LEU A 548 -4.59 30.64 -3.40
N ASN A 549 -5.11 30.21 -4.55
CA ASN A 549 -5.76 28.90 -4.76
C ASN A 549 -6.49 28.34 -3.51
N VAL A 550 -7.41 29.14 -2.95
CA VAL A 550 -7.91 28.97 -1.58
C VAL A 550 -8.46 27.56 -1.36
N LYS A 551 -9.29 27.08 -2.29
CA LYS A 551 -9.90 25.74 -2.21
C LYS A 551 -8.85 24.63 -2.12
N HIS A 552 -7.78 24.73 -2.90
CA HIS A 552 -6.69 23.75 -2.86
C HIS A 552 -5.95 23.78 -1.52
N TYR A 553 -5.56 24.98 -1.07
CA TYR A 553 -4.80 25.11 0.18
C TYR A 553 -5.65 24.78 1.41
N GLU A 554 -6.96 25.05 1.42
CA GLU A 554 -7.86 24.61 2.51
C GLU A 554 -7.88 23.09 2.65
N GLN A 555 -8.02 22.38 1.52
CA GLN A 555 -7.99 20.91 1.53
C GLN A 555 -6.64 20.36 1.97
N GLN A 556 -5.55 20.93 1.45
CA GLN A 556 -4.20 20.54 1.83
C GLN A 556 -3.93 20.79 3.31
N PHE A 557 -4.38 21.93 3.82
CA PHE A 557 -4.24 22.34 5.20
C PHE A 557 -4.94 21.39 6.18
N ASP A 558 -6.21 21.04 5.91
CA ASP A 558 -6.96 20.12 6.76
C ASP A 558 -6.36 18.71 6.74
N LYS A 559 -5.94 18.26 5.55
CA LYS A 559 -5.27 16.97 5.38
C LYS A 559 -3.93 16.89 6.12
N ASP A 560 -3.08 17.90 5.98
CA ASP A 560 -1.75 17.92 6.61
C ASP A 560 -1.86 17.98 8.14
N LYS A 561 -2.86 18.69 8.68
CA LYS A 561 -3.14 18.69 10.13
C LYS A 561 -3.57 17.32 10.65
N LEU A 562 -4.46 16.63 9.93
CA LEU A 562 -4.90 15.29 10.32
C LEU A 562 -3.73 14.30 10.29
N LEU A 563 -2.89 14.39 9.26
CA LEU A 563 -1.72 13.53 9.11
C LEU A 563 -0.67 13.80 10.20
N PHE A 564 -0.41 15.07 10.53
CA PHE A 564 0.50 15.44 11.62
C PHE A 564 0.04 14.83 12.95
N GLN A 565 -1.24 14.99 13.29
CA GLN A 565 -1.83 14.44 14.52
C GLN A 565 -1.70 12.91 14.58
N ARG A 566 -2.04 12.21 13.49
CA ARG A 566 -1.96 10.75 13.44
C ARG A 566 -0.53 10.26 13.62
N GLN A 567 0.44 10.89 12.95
CA GLN A 567 1.85 10.52 13.10
C GLN A 567 2.38 10.80 14.51
N LEU A 568 1.86 11.83 15.19
CA LEU A 568 2.25 12.14 16.56
C LEU A 568 1.82 11.02 17.52
N GLU A 569 0.58 10.55 17.40
CA GLU A 569 0.04 9.43 18.17
C GLU A 569 0.83 8.13 17.89
N GLU A 570 1.19 7.87 16.63
CA GLU A 570 2.03 6.73 16.23
C GLU A 570 3.44 6.80 16.85
N LEU A 571 4.05 8.00 16.88
CA LEU A 571 5.37 8.22 17.49
C LEU A 571 5.33 8.14 19.03
N GLU A 572 4.27 8.65 19.66
CA GLU A 572 4.02 8.50 21.11
C GLU A 572 3.90 7.03 21.52
N ALA A 573 3.23 6.20 20.70
CA ALA A 573 3.11 4.76 20.92
C ALA A 573 4.45 4.01 20.73
N PHE A 574 5.29 4.48 19.81
CA PHE A 574 6.63 3.90 19.57
C PHE A 574 7.65 4.24 20.68
N ALA A 575 7.48 5.37 21.36
CA ALA A 575 8.46 5.89 22.31
C ALA A 575 8.78 4.90 23.44
N ASN A 576 9.99 4.35 23.42
CA ASN A 576 10.45 3.33 24.37
C ASN A 576 11.42 3.86 25.43
N THR A 577 11.95 5.08 25.27
CA THR A 577 12.81 5.77 26.25
C THR A 577 12.08 6.93 26.91
N ASN A 578 12.41 7.23 28.18
CA ASN A 578 11.84 8.38 28.89
C ASN A 578 12.16 9.70 28.17
N ASP A 579 13.36 9.78 27.60
CA ASP A 579 13.87 10.92 26.86
C ASP A 579 13.05 11.23 25.59
N LEU A 580 12.72 10.20 24.80
CA LEU A 580 11.86 10.36 23.62
C LEU A 580 10.42 10.71 24.02
N LYS A 581 9.90 10.11 25.10
CA LYS A 581 8.56 10.42 25.63
C LYS A 581 8.43 11.87 26.08
N GLU A 582 9.47 12.42 26.71
CA GLU A 582 9.52 13.81 27.18
C GLU A 582 9.41 14.78 25.99
N VAL A 583 10.28 14.61 24.98
CA VAL A 583 10.26 15.47 23.78
C VAL A 583 8.95 15.37 23.01
N LEU A 584 8.36 14.17 22.88
CA LEU A 584 7.05 14.01 22.23
C LEU A 584 5.91 14.69 23.00
N THR A 585 5.98 14.70 24.34
CA THR A 585 5.02 15.44 25.18
C THR A 585 5.11 16.94 24.91
N GLU A 586 6.33 17.47 24.76
CA GLU A 586 6.55 18.88 24.39
C GLU A 586 5.98 19.20 23.01
N VAL A 587 6.23 18.35 22.01
CA VAL A 587 5.65 18.49 20.66
C VAL A 587 4.11 18.51 20.72
N ASN A 588 3.50 17.61 21.51
CA ASN A 588 2.05 17.55 21.66
C ASN A 588 1.47 18.82 22.32
N GLN A 589 2.10 19.33 23.37
CA GLN A 589 1.70 20.59 24.00
C GLN A 589 1.82 21.78 23.03
N LEU A 590 2.93 21.85 22.30
CA LEU A 590 3.15 22.88 21.31
C LEU A 590 2.18 22.75 20.14
N TRP A 591 1.79 21.53 19.75
CA TRP A 591 0.83 21.27 18.67
C TRP A 591 -0.56 21.78 19.03
N ASN A 592 -1.02 21.56 20.26
CA ASN A 592 -2.26 22.15 20.76
C ASN A 592 -2.23 23.68 20.69
N THR A 593 -1.10 24.29 21.06
CA THR A 593 -0.93 25.76 20.96
C THR A 593 -0.92 26.22 19.50
N TYR A 594 -0.24 25.48 18.63
CA TYR A 594 -0.12 25.78 17.21
C TYR A 594 -1.48 25.74 16.51
N GLN A 595 -2.32 24.77 16.87
CA GLN A 595 -3.69 24.65 16.35
C GLN A 595 -4.58 25.86 16.67
N ILE A 596 -4.36 26.53 17.81
CA ILE A 596 -5.11 27.74 18.19
C ILE A 596 -4.80 28.92 17.24
N THR A 597 -3.58 28.99 16.70
CA THR A 597 -3.17 30.03 15.72
C THR A 597 -3.97 29.96 14.42
N PHE A 598 -4.53 28.78 14.12
CA PHE A 598 -5.31 28.52 12.91
C PHE A 598 -6.80 28.83 13.03
N THR A 599 -7.20 29.61 14.04
CA THR A 599 -8.60 29.96 14.26
C THR A 599 -9.03 31.15 13.40
N GLY A 600 -9.93 30.89 12.46
CA GLY A 600 -10.52 31.92 11.60
C GLY A 600 -9.61 32.31 10.43
N LYS A 601 -9.89 33.48 9.82
CA LYS A 601 -9.10 34.01 8.71
C LYS A 601 -7.79 34.61 9.25
N LEU A 602 -6.66 34.24 8.64
CA LEU A 602 -5.36 34.84 8.97
C LEU A 602 -5.37 36.34 8.70
N LEU A 603 -5.03 37.13 9.72
CA LEU A 603 -4.80 38.57 9.62
C LEU A 603 -3.31 38.81 9.36
N LYS A 604 -3.01 39.78 8.48
CA LYS A 604 -1.64 40.06 8.01
C LYS A 604 -0.67 40.33 9.17
N GLU A 605 -1.12 41.05 10.20
CA GLU A 605 -0.35 41.36 11.42
C GLU A 605 -0.02 40.15 12.31
N LYS A 606 -0.73 39.03 12.16
CA LYS A 606 -0.46 37.78 12.91
C LYS A 606 0.58 36.89 12.23
N THR A 607 1.02 37.23 11.02
CA THR A 607 2.02 36.44 10.27
C THR A 607 3.35 36.27 11.00
N PRO A 608 3.93 37.28 11.69
CA PRO A 608 5.17 37.08 12.43
C PRO A 608 5.03 36.04 13.55
N HIS A 609 3.90 36.06 14.26
CA HIS A 609 3.60 35.07 15.30
C HIS A 609 3.40 33.66 14.70
N LEU A 610 2.74 33.55 13.54
CA LEU A 610 2.63 32.29 12.80
C LEU A 610 4.01 31.71 12.44
N LEU A 611 4.94 32.55 11.99
CA LEU A 611 6.30 32.11 11.66
C LEU A 611 7.09 31.68 12.89
N GLU A 612 6.97 32.42 13.99
CA GLU A 612 7.60 32.11 15.28
C GLU A 612 7.16 30.73 15.78
N ILE A 613 5.86 30.50 15.93
CA ILE A 613 5.33 29.22 16.43
C ILE A 613 5.58 28.06 15.45
N SER A 614 5.61 28.34 14.13
CA SER A 614 6.01 27.36 13.11
C SER A 614 7.46 26.94 13.27
N GLN A 615 8.36 27.87 13.59
CA GLN A 615 9.78 27.57 13.79
C GLN A 615 10.04 26.87 15.13
N GLU A 616 9.29 27.22 16.19
CA GLU A 616 9.29 26.47 17.45
C GLU A 616 8.85 25.02 17.22
N MET A 617 7.77 24.81 16.47
CA MET A 617 7.26 23.48 16.15
C MET A 617 8.29 22.64 15.38
N LEU A 618 8.93 23.21 14.36
CA LEU A 618 9.99 22.53 13.64
C LEU A 618 11.15 22.12 14.56
N THR A 619 11.58 23.04 15.43
CA THR A 619 12.69 22.76 16.36
C THR A 619 12.34 21.60 17.30
N ALA A 620 11.10 21.56 17.80
CA ALA A 620 10.62 20.46 18.64
C ALA A 620 10.56 19.13 17.87
N CYS A 621 10.09 19.14 16.61
CA CYS A 621 10.09 17.94 15.77
C CYS A 621 11.52 17.44 15.46
N GLU A 622 12.49 18.34 15.20
CA GLU A 622 13.88 17.99 14.97
C GLU A 622 14.53 17.30 16.20
N GLN A 623 14.12 17.69 17.40
CA GLN A 623 14.57 17.00 18.63
C GLN A 623 14.04 15.56 18.71
N VAL A 624 12.80 15.31 18.26
CA VAL A 624 12.26 13.94 18.17
C VAL A 624 13.13 13.10 17.24
N VAL A 625 13.45 13.62 16.04
CA VAL A 625 14.35 12.95 15.08
C VAL A 625 15.70 12.64 15.72
N GLU A 626 16.30 13.60 16.42
CA GLU A 626 17.60 13.41 17.10
C GLU A 626 17.54 12.30 18.17
N ARG A 627 16.47 12.25 18.99
CA ARG A 627 16.32 11.22 20.03
C ARG A 627 16.09 9.82 19.45
N ILE A 628 15.35 9.71 18.35
CA ILE A 628 15.17 8.43 17.66
C ILE A 628 16.51 7.95 17.08
N LYS A 629 17.30 8.83 16.46
CA LYS A 629 18.61 8.50 15.88
C LYS A 629 19.61 7.97 16.91
N LYS A 630 19.66 8.55 18.11
CA LYS A 630 20.53 8.10 19.21
C LYS A 630 20.26 6.64 19.63
N GLY A 631 19.12 6.05 19.27
CA GLY A 631 18.74 4.68 19.59
C GLY A 631 19.13 3.61 18.56
N GLY A 632 19.69 3.96 17.39
CA GLY A 632 19.96 2.98 16.32
C GLY A 632 20.75 3.53 15.13
N GLU A 633 22.03 3.88 15.33
CA GLU A 633 22.86 4.46 14.27
C GLU A 633 23.23 3.47 13.16
N SER A 634 22.91 3.83 11.92
CA SER A 634 23.64 3.39 10.73
C SER A 634 23.97 4.60 9.85
N GLU A 635 25.08 4.55 9.11
CA GLU A 635 25.50 5.60 8.18
C GLU A 635 24.41 5.90 7.13
N GLN A 636 23.61 4.90 6.77
CA GLN A 636 22.58 5.02 5.75
C GLN A 636 21.29 5.67 6.26
N VAL A 637 20.94 5.45 7.54
CA VAL A 637 19.87 6.19 8.23
C VAL A 637 20.20 7.68 8.28
N ALA A 638 21.47 8.05 8.45
CA ALA A 638 21.89 9.45 8.40
C ALA A 638 21.70 10.07 7.01
N MET A 639 21.91 9.32 5.93
CA MET A 639 21.67 9.81 4.56
C MET A 639 20.18 10.03 4.26
N VAL A 640 19.30 9.14 4.73
CA VAL A 640 17.84 9.31 4.61
C VAL A 640 17.38 10.56 5.35
N ASP A 641 17.87 10.76 6.58
CA ASP A 641 17.60 11.94 7.39
C ASP A 641 18.05 13.23 6.69
N ASP A 642 19.29 13.27 6.18
CA ASP A 642 19.80 14.42 5.44
C ASP A 642 18.99 14.72 4.16
N ALA A 643 18.57 13.68 3.43
CA ALA A 643 17.70 13.85 2.27
C ALA A 643 16.31 14.36 2.68
N ALA A 644 15.74 13.83 3.75
CA ALA A 644 14.44 14.25 4.27
C ALA A 644 14.46 15.72 4.74
N HIS A 645 15.54 16.17 5.36
CA HIS A 645 15.71 17.57 5.77
C HIS A 645 15.64 18.53 4.57
N LEU A 646 16.10 18.13 3.37
CA LEU A 646 15.91 18.96 2.17
C LEU A 646 14.42 19.23 1.86
N ARG A 647 13.49 18.30 2.17
CA ARG A 647 12.04 18.53 2.02
C ARG A 647 11.58 19.67 2.95
N THR A 648 11.92 19.57 4.23
CA THR A 648 11.61 20.58 5.25
C THR A 648 12.14 21.96 4.85
N MET A 649 13.39 22.05 4.42
CA MET A 649 14.00 23.31 3.98
C MET A 649 13.31 23.89 2.75
N THR A 650 12.79 23.05 1.86
CA THR A 650 12.02 23.51 0.69
C THR A 650 10.74 24.22 1.13
N GLU A 651 10.01 23.66 2.10
CA GLU A 651 8.82 24.30 2.69
C GLU A 651 9.14 25.59 3.46
N GLN A 652 10.23 25.63 4.22
CA GLN A 652 10.66 26.86 4.89
C GLN A 652 10.93 28.00 3.89
N VAL A 653 11.58 27.69 2.76
CA VAL A 653 11.87 28.70 1.71
C VAL A 653 10.58 29.30 1.17
N LEU A 654 9.56 28.47 0.90
CA LEU A 654 8.27 28.97 0.44
C LEU A 654 7.55 29.77 1.52
N LEU A 655 7.53 29.30 2.77
CA LEU A 655 6.91 29.99 3.89
C LEU A 655 7.45 31.43 4.03
N PHE A 656 8.78 31.60 4.06
CA PHE A 656 9.39 32.92 4.14
C PHE A 656 9.16 33.76 2.87
N ALA A 657 9.19 33.14 1.68
CA ALA A 657 8.92 33.84 0.42
C ALA A 657 7.48 34.37 0.37
N LEU A 658 6.49 33.59 0.81
CA LEU A 658 5.10 34.04 0.89
C LEU A 658 4.93 35.17 1.91
N ALA A 659 5.55 35.07 3.08
CA ALA A 659 5.45 36.09 4.12
C ALA A 659 6.05 37.43 3.68
N GLU A 660 7.23 37.39 3.04
CA GLU A 660 7.87 38.57 2.45
C GLU A 660 7.04 39.15 1.30
N ARG A 661 6.46 38.29 0.44
CA ARG A 661 5.59 38.72 -0.67
C ARG A 661 4.28 39.32 -0.17
N TRP A 662 3.77 38.89 0.98
CA TRP A 662 2.62 39.51 1.63
C TRP A 662 2.99 40.83 2.33
N GLU A 663 4.24 41.28 2.24
CA GLU A 663 4.80 42.49 2.86
C GLU A 663 4.62 42.52 4.38
N VAL A 664 4.84 41.37 5.02
CA VAL A 664 4.94 41.28 6.47
C VAL A 664 6.43 41.16 6.80
N GLY A 665 7.04 42.21 7.34
CA GLY A 665 8.48 42.16 7.71
C GLY A 665 9.45 42.03 6.54
N ASN A 666 10.73 41.85 6.87
CA ASN A 666 11.80 41.56 5.91
C ASN A 666 12.44 40.22 6.28
N PHE A 667 11.99 39.14 5.64
CA PHE A 667 12.44 37.77 5.88
C PHE A 667 13.50 37.30 4.86
N GLN A 668 14.06 38.23 4.09
CA GLN A 668 15.01 37.90 3.03
C GLN A 668 16.29 37.28 3.61
N ALA A 669 16.74 37.75 4.78
CA ALA A 669 17.95 37.24 5.42
C ALA A 669 17.77 35.80 5.93
N GLU A 670 16.64 35.53 6.57
CA GLU A 670 16.22 34.22 7.06
C GLU A 670 16.07 33.25 5.89
N ASN A 671 15.36 33.65 4.83
CA ASN A 671 15.18 32.82 3.64
C ASN A 671 16.53 32.50 2.97
N MET A 672 17.41 33.48 2.82
CA MET A 672 18.75 33.26 2.26
C MET A 672 19.62 32.36 3.13
N LYS A 673 19.45 32.36 4.45
CA LYS A 673 20.13 31.43 5.36
C LYS A 673 19.71 29.99 5.08
N VAL A 674 18.40 29.73 4.95
CA VAL A 674 17.87 28.39 4.62
C VAL A 674 18.35 27.96 3.23
N LEU A 675 18.25 28.83 2.22
CA LEU A 675 18.73 28.53 0.87
C LEU A 675 20.22 28.15 0.82
N ASN A 676 21.07 28.86 1.57
CA ASN A 676 22.50 28.55 1.62
C ASN A 676 22.79 27.23 2.34
N ALA A 677 22.09 26.95 3.44
CA ALA A 677 22.21 25.69 4.15
C ALA A 677 21.75 24.50 3.29
N PHE A 678 20.68 24.68 2.49
CA PHE A 678 20.20 23.69 1.54
C PHE A 678 21.29 23.35 0.53
N GLU A 679 21.93 24.37 -0.05
CA GLU A 679 23.01 24.19 -1.01
C GLU A 679 24.21 23.43 -0.42
N GLN A 680 24.56 23.70 0.85
CA GLN A 680 25.61 22.98 1.56
C GLN A 680 25.26 21.50 1.76
N LYS A 681 24.01 21.20 2.15
CA LYS A 681 23.55 19.83 2.37
C LYS A 681 23.48 19.02 1.07
N VAL A 682 23.04 19.63 -0.04
CA VAL A 682 23.11 19.00 -1.37
C VAL A 682 24.55 18.70 -1.77
N LYS A 683 25.52 19.60 -1.50
CA LYS A 683 26.94 19.36 -1.76
C LYS A 683 27.48 18.20 -0.94
N PHE A 684 27.14 18.14 0.36
CA PHE A 684 27.50 17.03 1.23
C PHE A 684 27.00 15.69 0.68
N LEU A 685 25.69 15.59 0.39
CA LEU A 685 25.09 14.38 -0.19
C LEU A 685 25.69 14.01 -1.54
N SER A 686 26.05 14.99 -2.38
CA SER A 686 26.66 14.75 -3.70
C SER A 686 28.08 14.19 -3.63
N ASN A 687 28.78 14.41 -2.52
CA ASN A 687 30.15 13.93 -2.31
C ASN A 687 30.21 12.48 -1.78
N ASN A 688 29.07 11.85 -1.49
CA ASN A 688 29.03 10.46 -1.05
C ASN A 688 29.40 9.52 -2.22
N GLU A 689 30.50 8.77 -2.07
CA GLU A 689 31.02 7.84 -3.08
C GLU A 689 30.10 6.64 -3.35
N ASN A 690 29.22 6.31 -2.39
CA ASN A 690 28.29 5.18 -2.48
C ASN A 690 26.98 5.53 -3.21
N ASN A 691 26.86 6.74 -3.76
CA ASN A 691 25.64 7.16 -4.44
C ASN A 691 25.36 6.34 -5.71
N SER A 692 24.16 5.77 -5.79
CA SER A 692 23.68 5.13 -7.02
C SER A 692 23.48 6.15 -8.15
N PRO A 693 23.49 5.73 -9.43
CA PRO A 693 23.20 6.62 -10.55
C PRO A 693 21.83 7.33 -10.44
N LYS A 694 20.85 6.68 -9.79
CA LYS A 694 19.53 7.25 -9.51
C LYS A 694 19.66 8.43 -8.55
N ILE A 695 20.39 8.26 -7.44
CA ILE A 695 20.65 9.31 -6.44
C ILE A 695 21.42 10.48 -7.06
N THR A 696 22.50 10.21 -7.81
CA THR A 696 23.30 11.25 -8.47
C THR A 696 22.46 12.10 -9.44
N LYS A 697 21.55 11.45 -10.19
CA LYS A 697 20.63 12.13 -11.11
C LYS A 697 19.66 13.03 -10.34
N SER A 698 19.07 12.56 -9.24
CA SER A 698 18.19 13.34 -8.38
C SER A 698 18.90 14.55 -7.77
N LEU A 699 20.11 14.37 -7.21
CA LEU A 699 20.90 15.48 -6.65
C LEU A 699 21.25 16.55 -7.69
N THR A 700 21.54 16.13 -8.94
CA THR A 700 21.78 17.05 -10.06
C THR A 700 20.52 17.87 -10.40
N ALA A 701 19.35 17.21 -10.43
CA ALA A 701 18.08 17.89 -10.67
C ALA A 701 17.75 18.87 -9.54
N ILE A 702 17.88 18.44 -8.29
CA ILE A 702 17.69 19.26 -7.08
C ILE A 702 18.58 20.50 -7.14
N SER A 703 19.88 20.34 -7.40
CA SER A 703 20.83 21.46 -7.49
C SER A 703 20.40 22.49 -8.54
N LYS A 704 19.94 22.03 -9.71
CA LYS A 704 19.44 22.90 -10.80
C LYS A 704 18.16 23.64 -10.39
N HIS A 705 17.19 22.96 -9.78
CA HIS A 705 15.92 23.56 -9.37
C HIS A 705 16.12 24.53 -8.20
N HIS A 706 16.93 24.15 -7.21
CA HIS A 706 17.31 24.99 -6.10
C HIS A 706 17.98 26.29 -6.57
N LYS A 707 18.91 26.23 -7.53
CA LYS A 707 19.54 27.42 -8.10
C LYS A 707 18.51 28.40 -8.67
N ARG A 708 17.53 27.92 -9.43
CA ARG A 708 16.45 28.74 -10.00
C ARG A 708 15.55 29.33 -8.94
N LEU A 709 15.22 28.54 -7.90
CA LEU A 709 14.43 29.01 -6.77
C LEU A 709 15.16 30.13 -6.02
N LYS A 710 16.46 29.93 -5.72
CA LYS A 710 17.33 30.92 -5.07
C LYS A 710 17.39 32.23 -5.85
N GLU A 711 17.61 32.17 -7.16
CA GLU A 711 17.60 33.36 -8.05
C GLU A 711 16.23 34.07 -8.03
N SER A 712 15.13 33.30 -7.98
CA SER A 712 13.78 33.86 -7.92
C SER A 712 13.50 34.54 -6.58
N CYS A 713 13.92 33.94 -5.46
CA CYS A 713 13.80 34.52 -4.13
C CYS A 713 14.66 35.78 -3.95
N GLN A 714 15.84 35.86 -4.59
CA GLN A 714 16.65 37.09 -4.57
C GLN A 714 15.96 38.27 -5.27
N LYS A 715 15.10 37.98 -6.24
CA LYS A 715 14.32 38.95 -7.01
C LYS A 715 12.83 38.82 -6.72
N LEU A 716 12.47 38.45 -5.48
CA LEU A 716 11.10 38.10 -5.10
C LEU A 716 10.08 39.18 -5.45
N LYS A 717 10.47 40.46 -5.45
CA LYS A 717 9.62 41.59 -5.84
C LYS A 717 9.30 41.63 -7.34
N GLU A 718 10.23 41.20 -8.18
CA GLU A 718 10.16 41.26 -9.65
C GLU A 718 9.59 39.98 -10.29
N VAL A 719 9.62 38.87 -9.56
CA VAL A 719 9.17 37.57 -10.04
C VAL A 719 7.70 37.32 -9.71
N ASP A 720 7.00 36.66 -10.64
CA ASP A 720 5.63 36.23 -10.46
C ASP A 720 5.54 35.09 -9.42
N LEU A 721 4.58 35.21 -8.49
CA LEU A 721 4.46 34.30 -7.36
C LEU A 721 4.15 32.87 -7.80
N TYR A 722 3.39 32.72 -8.88
CA TYR A 722 3.07 31.42 -9.44
C TYR A 722 4.32 30.69 -9.95
N SER A 723 5.29 31.43 -10.52
CA SER A 723 6.58 30.84 -10.94
C SER A 723 7.37 30.27 -9.75
N ILE A 724 7.29 30.90 -8.59
CA ILE A 724 7.93 30.43 -7.35
C ILE A 724 7.24 29.18 -6.82
N LEU A 725 5.90 29.17 -6.80
CA LEU A 725 5.10 28.01 -6.40
C LEU A 725 5.39 26.78 -7.27
N VAL A 726 5.52 26.96 -8.59
CA VAL A 726 5.88 25.86 -9.50
C VAL A 726 7.29 25.35 -9.21
N LEU A 727 8.28 26.24 -9.02
CA LEU A 727 9.65 25.84 -8.69
C LEU A 727 9.74 25.11 -7.34
N HIS A 728 9.01 25.59 -6.34
CA HIS A 728 8.86 24.96 -5.02
C HIS A 728 8.35 23.53 -5.14
N ASN A 729 7.19 23.34 -5.77
CA ASN A 729 6.55 22.03 -5.89
C ASN A 729 7.41 21.03 -6.67
N VAL A 730 8.13 21.49 -7.71
CA VAL A 730 9.10 20.65 -8.43
C VAL A 730 10.27 20.27 -7.53
N LEU A 731 10.82 21.21 -6.77
CA LEU A 731 11.95 20.94 -5.88
C LEU A 731 11.54 19.95 -4.77
N LEU A 732 10.34 20.12 -4.20
CA LEU A 732 9.78 19.26 -3.18
C LEU A 732 9.53 17.82 -3.70
N LEU A 733 9.05 17.68 -4.94
CA LEU A 733 8.94 16.39 -5.60
C LEU A 733 10.31 15.72 -5.81
N GLU A 734 11.34 16.48 -6.19
CA GLU A 734 12.67 15.92 -6.40
C GLU A 734 13.37 15.53 -5.08
N THR A 735 13.18 16.30 -4.01
CA THR A 735 13.68 15.95 -2.67
C THR A 735 12.97 14.73 -2.10
N GLU A 736 11.66 14.59 -2.33
CA GLU A 736 10.89 13.36 -2.00
C GLU A 736 11.44 12.12 -2.71
N LYS A 737 11.69 12.22 -4.02
CA LYS A 737 12.30 11.12 -4.79
C LYS A 737 13.69 10.76 -4.29
N LEU A 738 14.46 11.75 -3.83
CA LEU A 738 15.78 11.53 -3.26
C LEU A 738 15.70 10.76 -1.94
N THR A 739 14.82 11.18 -1.02
CA THR A 739 14.62 10.47 0.26
C THR A 739 14.25 9.01 0.01
N LYS A 740 13.25 8.75 -0.85
CA LYS A 740 12.88 7.38 -1.24
C LYS A 740 14.03 6.59 -1.86
N ALA A 741 14.88 7.23 -2.66
CA ALA A 741 16.02 6.54 -3.28
C ALA A 741 17.08 6.12 -2.24
N TYR A 742 17.26 6.90 -1.18
CA TYR A 742 18.11 6.49 -0.04
C TYR A 742 17.43 5.42 0.81
N GLU A 743 16.13 5.48 1.05
CA GLU A 743 15.39 4.41 1.78
C GLU A 743 15.46 3.07 1.05
N GLU A 744 15.26 3.07 -0.26
CA GLU A 744 15.36 1.86 -1.09
C GLU A 744 16.76 1.24 -1.04
N SER A 745 17.81 2.02 -0.73
CA SER A 745 19.18 1.52 -0.58
C SER A 745 19.48 0.88 0.78
N ILE A 746 18.62 1.09 1.80
CA ILE A 746 18.73 0.45 3.13
C ILE A 746 18.23 -1.01 3.09
N LEU A 747 17.32 -1.31 2.17
CA LEU A 747 16.65 -2.62 2.06
C LEU A 747 17.44 -3.66 1.24
N PHE A 748 18.66 -3.34 0.80
CA PHE A 748 19.60 -4.20 0.06
C PHE A 748 20.97 -4.17 0.73
#